data_AF-A0A7L4H5X7-F1
#
_entry.id   AF-A0A7L4H5X7-F1
#
_cell.length_a   1.000
_cell.length_b   1.000
_cell.length_c   1.000
_cell.angle_alpha   90.00
_cell.angle_beta   90.00
_cell.angle_gamma   90.00
#
_symmetry.space_group_name_H-M   'P 1'
#
loop_
_entity.id
_entity.type
_entity.pdbx_description
1 polymer ?
#
loop_
_entity_poly.entity_id
_entity_poly.type
_entity_poly.pdbx_seq_one_letter_code
_entity_poly.pdbx_strand_id
1 'polypeptide(L)'
;GSAILLKIQNILLGYEQIIECEKNRYTAVCREVRRLESEKQESQSIAEETQQLKSLLAQQEAEWKSNIQSLKFTLKEEEEKRLRAETLYEKTREDLRRKEDQYCKEREEKQQLELHSRNSEMELITLRKLLKQVEEERDETQRQLSEEKSARALQEGILNCHLWRQKELEEETRTIRKNSEESDTEREKDLLYKNHLLQDEIARLRLELDQVRLRHQEEEVKYLEENETLKERSEDLKKELKLNEEALTQTAYQYNGQLNLLKTESAVLASKLPQTKESKDRLETEIESFRSRLNTAVEELERHQSSKSDVEQTFQRERDEWLRLQDRLHHDLCDERETSKSLSQQLSKAESKANSLENELHQTKQTLREKTLLLEMTQKELSQAQCQAKEYDHARQLEKDEVSKFMIKQESMQERLAQLQSENLLLRQQLEDMQNKGIIKEKVVNDVQDRFNDIFNKLRADTEKQVCLVEERNKELNATCTDLREQVFKYETDKVEREGTVRQLQQELADALKKQSMSEASLEVTTRYRSDLEEDKLRLQKELEKTKTKVHNTALDNKEREVRALSQKLQDLLLASSGTNTTIKQLEEHVQRERKKVKKLVELKRTVELRLEQAMKRNIELQEDCKRLKKLLNRAVKKLRMYEDRETESHLNLQGEMKNRYSEVGRLQTKIGEISQQLELESKKCMQLEAQNQDLREELSTMRGNHEKLEKSKCQLKEEVANLGHRLETNMVDHSQIEQYKRQMERATQETRQKLQEVNLFLQTQAACQDRLEQIEASHHASLTNQLKYRIRDLECELDKIRNTQRDSIFQKESTQAEVERYKELYQEEVKMRRSLANKLERANEKLAEANATIFQERRRRKSLIASSIVSGGLTASPVLYSTEVRHLGNNLALNRSQSLGGTFLSTTGSAVSSRKRVEAFVAK
;
A
#
# COMPACT_ATOMS: atom_id res chain seq x y z
N GLY A 1 -73.00 20.37 62.56
CA GLY A 1 -72.55 21.45 61.66
C GLY A 1 -71.04 21.53 61.64
N SER A 2 -70.50 22.75 61.63
CA SER A 2 -69.08 23.09 61.34
C SER A 2 -68.01 22.10 61.87
N ALA A 3 -67.96 21.83 63.18
CA ALA A 3 -66.87 21.04 63.78
C ALA A 3 -66.71 19.60 63.27
N ILE A 4 -67.78 18.97 62.73
CA ILE A 4 -67.69 17.65 62.09
C ILE A 4 -67.11 17.78 60.68
N LEU A 5 -67.54 18.81 59.94
CA LEU A 5 -67.09 19.07 58.58
C LEU A 5 -65.59 19.43 58.56
N LEU A 6 -65.12 20.20 59.55
CA LEU A 6 -63.69 20.48 59.75
C LEU A 6 -62.86 19.21 60.03
N LYS A 7 -63.38 18.25 60.82
CA LYS A 7 -62.71 16.97 61.06
C LYS A 7 -62.62 16.12 59.78
N ILE A 8 -63.70 16.07 59.00
CA ILE A 8 -63.71 15.37 57.70
C ILE A 8 -62.70 16.03 56.74
N GLN A 9 -62.67 17.36 56.66
CA GLN A 9 -61.73 18.10 55.82
C GLN A 9 -60.26 17.84 56.22
N ASN A 10 -59.95 17.79 57.52
CA ASN A 10 -58.60 17.46 57.99
C ASN A 10 -58.21 16.00 57.70
N ILE A 11 -59.16 15.05 57.75
CA ILE A 11 -58.93 13.64 57.38
C ILE A 11 -58.68 13.52 55.88
N LEU A 12 -59.47 14.21 55.04
CA LEU A 12 -59.29 14.24 53.60
C LEU A 12 -57.92 14.84 53.22
N LEU A 13 -57.54 15.98 53.82
CA LEU A 13 -56.22 16.59 53.62
C LEU A 13 -55.08 15.65 54.03
N GLY A 14 -55.25 14.88 55.11
CA GLY A 14 -54.30 13.84 55.51
C GLY A 14 -54.17 12.72 54.48
N TYR A 15 -55.28 12.25 53.91
CA TYR A 15 -55.27 11.28 52.81
C TYR A 15 -54.66 11.85 51.53
N GLU A 16 -54.94 13.11 51.17
CA GLU A 16 -54.33 13.79 50.03
C GLU A 16 -52.81 13.89 50.18
N GLN A 17 -52.32 14.24 51.37
CA GLN A 17 -50.88 14.27 51.69
C GLN A 17 -50.24 12.88 51.60
N ILE A 18 -50.89 11.83 52.13
CA ILE A 18 -50.39 10.45 52.03
C ILE A 18 -50.36 9.98 50.56
N ILE A 19 -51.42 10.27 49.79
CA ILE A 19 -51.49 9.96 48.36
C ILE A 19 -50.39 10.69 47.58
N GLU A 20 -50.08 11.94 47.92
CA GLU A 20 -49.02 12.71 47.26
C GLU A 20 -47.62 12.22 47.66
N CYS A 21 -47.39 11.88 48.93
CA CYS A 21 -46.16 11.21 49.36
C CYS A 21 -45.97 9.87 48.62
N GLU A 22 -47.03 9.07 48.46
CA GLU A 22 -46.97 7.83 47.70
C GLU A 22 -46.72 8.06 46.20
N LYS A 23 -47.37 9.02 45.54
CA LYS A 23 -47.02 9.40 44.14
C LYS A 23 -45.55 9.79 44.01
N ASN A 24 -45.01 10.53 44.98
CA ASN A 24 -43.59 10.92 44.96
C ASN A 24 -42.67 9.71 45.18
N ARG A 25 -43.05 8.75 46.04
CA ARG A 25 -42.36 7.46 46.20
C ARG A 25 -42.41 6.62 44.91
N TYR A 26 -43.58 6.46 44.30
CA TYR A 26 -43.75 5.73 43.04
C TYR A 26 -43.00 6.39 41.88
N THR A 27 -43.02 7.72 41.73
CA THR A 27 -42.25 8.40 40.68
C THR A 27 -40.74 8.31 40.90
N ALA A 28 -40.27 8.24 42.15
CA ALA A 28 -38.86 7.94 42.44
C ALA A 28 -38.49 6.50 42.01
N VAL A 29 -39.29 5.50 42.39
CA VAL A 29 -39.09 4.11 41.95
C VAL A 29 -39.15 3.99 40.41
N CYS A 30 -40.06 4.69 39.74
CA CYS A 30 -40.15 4.71 38.28
C CYS A 30 -39.06 5.55 37.58
N ARG A 31 -38.23 6.32 38.31
CA ARG A 31 -36.95 6.84 37.77
C ARG A 31 -35.86 5.79 37.92
N GLU A 32 -35.80 5.15 39.08
CA GLU A 32 -34.78 4.16 39.43
C GLU A 32 -34.88 2.87 38.59
N VAL A 33 -36.09 2.37 38.33
CA VAL A 33 -36.32 1.24 37.40
C VAL A 33 -35.79 1.58 36.01
N ARG A 34 -36.09 2.77 35.48
CA ARG A 34 -35.59 3.20 34.16
C ARG A 34 -34.07 3.37 34.12
N ARG A 35 -33.45 3.85 35.20
CA ARG A 35 -31.98 3.90 35.35
C ARG A 35 -31.38 2.48 35.25
N LEU A 36 -31.93 1.54 36.02
CA LEU A 36 -31.49 0.14 36.01
C LEU A 36 -31.79 -0.58 34.68
N GLU A 37 -32.86 -0.21 33.97
CA GLU A 37 -33.15 -0.71 32.62
C GLU A 37 -32.13 -0.21 31.60
N SER A 38 -31.72 1.06 31.65
CA SER A 38 -30.65 1.60 30.81
C SER A 38 -29.29 0.96 31.14
N GLU A 39 -28.92 0.84 32.41
CA GLU A 39 -27.67 0.20 32.84
C GLU A 39 -27.63 -1.30 32.48
N LYS A 40 -28.79 -1.98 32.48
CA LYS A 40 -28.92 -3.36 31.96
C LYS A 40 -28.72 -3.41 30.44
N GLN A 41 -29.27 -2.48 29.67
CA GLN A 41 -29.08 -2.41 28.22
C GLN A 41 -27.63 -2.11 27.85
N GLU A 42 -26.98 -1.18 28.56
CA GLU A 42 -25.54 -0.89 28.40
C GLU A 42 -24.68 -2.11 28.75
N SER A 43 -24.95 -2.76 29.89
CA SER A 43 -24.27 -4.00 30.28
C SER A 43 -24.47 -5.13 29.26
N GLN A 44 -25.62 -5.19 28.61
CA GLN A 44 -25.91 -6.16 27.54
C GLN A 44 -25.13 -5.83 26.26
N SER A 45 -25.07 -4.57 25.82
CA SER A 45 -24.24 -4.14 24.68
C SER A 45 -22.76 -4.51 24.91
N ILE A 46 -22.23 -4.17 26.09
CA ILE A 46 -20.84 -4.49 26.47
C ILE A 46 -20.60 -6.01 26.48
N ALA A 47 -21.56 -6.81 26.91
CA ALA A 47 -21.46 -8.28 26.88
C ALA A 47 -21.50 -8.84 25.44
N GLU A 48 -22.35 -8.29 24.58
CA GLU A 48 -22.45 -8.68 23.16
C GLU A 48 -21.19 -8.27 22.37
N GLU A 49 -20.69 -7.05 22.58
CA GLU A 49 -19.40 -6.56 22.05
C GLU A 49 -18.23 -7.43 22.53
N THR A 50 -18.18 -7.76 23.83
CA THR A 50 -17.15 -8.64 24.40
C THR A 50 -17.21 -10.04 23.77
N GLN A 51 -18.40 -10.58 23.53
CA GLN A 51 -18.58 -11.87 22.87
C GLN A 51 -18.20 -11.83 21.38
N GLN A 52 -18.45 -10.73 20.67
CA GLN A 52 -17.97 -10.50 19.30
C GLN A 52 -16.43 -10.45 19.26
N LEU A 53 -15.80 -9.64 20.12
CA LEU A 53 -14.33 -9.57 20.25
C LEU A 53 -13.71 -10.93 20.59
N LYS A 54 -14.35 -11.71 21.48
CA LYS A 54 -13.93 -13.07 21.80
C LYS A 54 -14.04 -14.03 20.61
N SER A 55 -15.06 -13.89 19.77
CA SER A 55 -15.19 -14.70 18.55
C SER A 55 -14.14 -14.35 17.49
N LEU A 56 -13.84 -13.05 17.32
CA LEU A 56 -12.78 -12.56 16.44
C LEU A 56 -11.40 -13.04 16.91
N LEU A 57 -11.12 -12.99 18.22
CA LEU A 57 -9.88 -13.50 18.78
C LEU A 57 -9.73 -15.02 18.59
N ALA A 58 -10.83 -15.78 18.77
CA ALA A 58 -10.83 -17.22 18.53
C ALA A 58 -10.62 -17.59 17.04
N GLN A 59 -11.17 -16.79 16.11
CA GLN A 59 -10.90 -16.91 14.68
C GLN A 59 -9.42 -16.63 14.38
N GLN A 60 -8.88 -15.51 14.85
CA GLN A 60 -7.46 -15.19 14.67
C GLN A 60 -6.55 -16.26 15.26
N GLU A 61 -6.86 -16.80 16.44
CA GLU A 61 -6.13 -17.94 17.01
C GLU A 61 -6.14 -19.17 16.09
N ALA A 62 -7.25 -19.47 15.41
CA ALA A 62 -7.34 -20.56 14.46
C ALA A 62 -6.53 -20.28 13.18
N GLU A 63 -6.58 -19.05 12.66
CA GLU A 63 -5.77 -18.60 11.53
C GLU A 63 -4.27 -18.67 11.84
N TRP A 64 -3.83 -18.18 13.01
CA TRP A 64 -2.44 -18.30 13.47
C TRP A 64 -2.01 -19.76 13.64
N LYS A 65 -2.87 -20.64 14.18
CA LYS A 65 -2.59 -22.09 14.30
C LYS A 65 -2.45 -22.75 12.92
N SER A 66 -3.31 -22.41 11.96
CA SER A 66 -3.25 -22.87 10.57
C SER A 66 -1.97 -22.39 9.87
N ASN A 67 -1.65 -21.10 9.98
CA ASN A 67 -0.41 -20.52 9.44
C ASN A 67 0.84 -21.16 10.03
N ILE A 68 0.87 -21.44 11.34
CA ILE A 68 1.97 -22.17 12.00
C ILE A 68 2.08 -23.62 11.51
N GLN A 69 0.96 -24.30 11.22
CA GLN A 69 0.99 -25.65 10.64
C GLN A 69 1.49 -25.64 9.20
N SER A 70 1.03 -24.70 8.37
CA SER A 70 1.51 -24.49 7.00
C SER A 70 3.01 -24.21 6.96
N LEU A 71 3.49 -23.27 7.79
CA LEU A 71 4.92 -22.94 7.90
C LEU A 71 5.77 -24.11 8.44
N LYS A 72 5.23 -24.99 9.27
CA LYS A 72 5.91 -26.23 9.69
C LYS A 72 5.99 -27.26 8.56
N PHE A 73 4.96 -27.33 7.71
CA PHE A 73 4.97 -28.21 6.55
C PHE A 73 6.01 -27.75 5.52
N THR A 74 6.00 -26.46 5.14
CA THR A 74 6.99 -25.92 4.19
C THR A 74 8.41 -25.96 4.74
N LEU A 75 8.62 -25.73 6.04
CA LEU A 75 9.92 -25.92 6.68
C LEU A 75 10.41 -27.37 6.55
N LYS A 76 9.54 -28.36 6.80
CA LYS A 76 9.90 -29.79 6.64
C LYS A 76 10.23 -30.13 5.19
N GLU A 77 9.50 -29.58 4.22
CA GLU A 77 9.84 -29.76 2.81
C GLU A 77 11.19 -29.15 2.45
N GLU A 78 11.53 -27.97 2.97
CA GLU A 78 12.84 -27.35 2.75
C GLU A 78 13.97 -28.11 3.48
N GLU A 79 13.72 -28.68 4.66
CA GLU A 79 14.67 -29.58 5.32
C GLU A 79 14.91 -30.86 4.48
N GLU A 80 13.87 -31.45 3.91
CA GLU A 80 14.02 -32.59 2.98
C GLU A 80 14.71 -32.19 1.67
N LYS A 81 14.42 -31.03 1.09
CA LYS A 81 15.11 -30.50 -0.10
C LYS A 81 16.59 -30.26 0.21
N ARG A 82 16.92 -29.70 1.38
CA ARG A 82 18.30 -29.49 1.83
C ARG A 82 19.03 -30.81 2.01
N LEU A 83 18.44 -31.80 2.67
CA LEU A 83 19.04 -33.14 2.84
C LEU A 83 19.30 -33.84 1.50
N ARG A 84 18.38 -33.70 0.53
CA ARG A 84 18.57 -34.22 -0.84
C ARG A 84 19.72 -33.50 -1.57
N ALA A 85 19.81 -32.17 -1.46
CA ALA A 85 20.90 -31.38 -2.04
C ALA A 85 22.27 -31.67 -1.39
N GLU A 86 22.31 -31.79 -0.07
CA GLU A 86 23.47 -32.17 0.74
C GLU A 86 23.98 -33.56 0.34
N THR A 87 23.09 -34.54 0.20
CA THR A 87 23.43 -35.90 -0.31
C THR A 87 23.99 -35.88 -1.74
N LEU A 88 23.45 -35.04 -2.63
CA LEU A 88 23.94 -34.90 -4.00
C LEU A 88 25.30 -34.20 -4.07
N TYR A 89 25.52 -33.17 -3.23
CA TYR A 89 26.81 -32.50 -3.11
C TYR A 89 27.88 -33.45 -2.60
N GLU A 90 27.60 -34.21 -1.54
CA GLU A 90 28.57 -35.14 -0.96
C GLU A 90 28.90 -36.29 -1.91
N LYS A 91 27.92 -36.83 -2.65
CA LYS A 91 28.17 -37.78 -3.74
C LYS A 91 29.07 -37.19 -4.82
N THR A 92 28.78 -35.97 -5.29
CA THR A 92 29.60 -35.29 -6.31
C THR A 92 31.02 -35.07 -5.81
N ARG A 93 31.19 -34.72 -4.53
CA ARG A 93 32.47 -34.55 -3.85
C ARG A 93 33.23 -35.87 -3.69
N GLU A 94 32.56 -37.00 -3.51
CA GLU A 94 33.20 -38.31 -3.58
C GLU A 94 33.61 -38.70 -5.00
N ASP A 95 32.76 -38.46 -6.01
CA ASP A 95 33.07 -38.77 -7.41
C ASP A 95 34.24 -37.91 -7.95
N LEU A 96 34.36 -36.65 -7.50
CA LEU A 96 35.55 -35.82 -7.73
C LEU A 96 36.80 -36.41 -7.06
N ARG A 97 36.74 -36.81 -5.78
CA ARG A 97 37.89 -37.46 -5.09
C ARG A 97 38.31 -38.76 -5.77
N ARG A 98 37.35 -39.59 -6.20
CA ARG A 98 37.60 -40.82 -7.00
C ARG A 98 38.31 -40.50 -8.31
N LYS A 99 38.06 -39.33 -8.91
CA LYS A 99 38.73 -38.86 -10.13
C LYS A 99 40.12 -38.27 -9.85
N GLU A 100 40.29 -37.53 -8.77
CA GLU A 100 41.60 -37.05 -8.30
C GLU A 100 42.53 -38.24 -7.98
N ASP A 101 42.04 -39.26 -7.27
CA ASP A 101 42.76 -40.51 -6.99
C ASP A 101 43.14 -41.29 -8.27
N GLN A 102 42.29 -41.25 -9.31
CA GLN A 102 42.60 -41.85 -10.62
C GLN A 102 43.72 -41.07 -11.33
N TYR A 103 43.62 -39.74 -11.42
CA TYR A 103 44.67 -38.92 -12.03
C TYR A 103 46.00 -38.96 -11.27
N CYS A 104 45.99 -39.14 -9.95
CA CYS A 104 47.20 -39.39 -9.17
C CYS A 104 47.87 -40.71 -9.60
N LYS A 105 47.12 -41.81 -9.72
CA LYS A 105 47.65 -43.12 -10.15
C LYS A 105 48.14 -43.09 -11.59
N GLU A 106 47.35 -42.54 -12.52
CA GLU A 106 47.76 -42.36 -13.93
C GLU A 106 49.06 -41.54 -14.05
N ARG A 107 49.25 -40.55 -13.17
CA ARG A 107 50.48 -39.75 -13.10
C ARG A 107 51.67 -40.53 -12.52
N GLU A 108 51.45 -41.32 -11.47
CA GLU A 108 52.49 -42.19 -10.87
C GLU A 108 52.94 -43.28 -11.86
N GLU A 109 52.00 -43.95 -12.51
CA GLU A 109 52.26 -44.93 -13.58
C GLU A 109 53.01 -44.28 -14.75
N LYS A 110 52.58 -43.10 -15.21
CA LYS A 110 53.28 -42.34 -16.25
C LYS A 110 54.72 -41.97 -15.84
N GLN A 111 54.95 -41.61 -14.58
CA GLN A 111 56.30 -41.33 -14.07
C GLN A 111 57.17 -42.59 -14.02
N GLN A 112 56.61 -43.76 -13.67
CA GLN A 112 57.34 -45.03 -13.75
C GLN A 112 57.67 -45.43 -15.20
N LEU A 113 56.73 -45.24 -16.14
CA LEU A 113 56.96 -45.48 -17.56
C LEU A 113 58.01 -44.51 -18.15
N GLU A 114 58.01 -43.24 -17.76
CA GLU A 114 59.04 -42.26 -18.17
C GLU A 114 60.43 -42.63 -17.64
N LEU A 115 60.53 -43.13 -16.40
CA LEU A 115 61.77 -43.67 -15.84
C LEU A 115 62.23 -44.95 -16.57
N HIS A 116 61.31 -45.85 -16.91
CA HIS A 116 61.64 -47.07 -17.65
C HIS A 116 62.08 -46.78 -19.10
N SER A 117 61.47 -45.80 -19.78
CA SER A 117 61.92 -45.31 -21.08
C SER A 117 63.33 -44.74 -20.99
N ARG A 118 63.60 -43.84 -20.03
CA ARG A 118 64.94 -43.27 -19.82
C ARG A 118 66.01 -44.30 -19.51
N ASN A 119 65.69 -45.34 -18.73
CA ASN A 119 66.61 -46.44 -18.46
C ASN A 119 66.91 -47.22 -19.77
N SER A 120 65.87 -47.55 -20.54
CA SER A 120 65.99 -48.24 -21.83
C SER A 120 66.78 -47.42 -22.86
N GLU A 121 66.57 -46.10 -22.90
CA GLU A 121 67.32 -45.17 -23.74
C GLU A 121 68.81 -45.11 -23.33
N MET A 122 69.10 -45.10 -22.02
CA MET A 122 70.47 -45.14 -21.50
C MET A 122 71.17 -46.47 -21.81
N GLU A 123 70.46 -47.60 -21.73
CA GLU A 123 70.94 -48.92 -22.16
C GLU A 123 71.20 -48.96 -23.69
N LEU A 124 70.31 -48.38 -24.50
CA LEU A 124 70.54 -48.23 -25.94
C LEU A 124 71.70 -47.28 -26.28
N ILE A 125 72.07 -46.35 -25.39
CA ILE A 125 73.24 -45.47 -25.53
C ILE A 125 74.52 -46.21 -25.12
N THR A 126 74.51 -47.02 -24.06
CA THR A 126 75.70 -47.82 -23.68
C THR A 126 75.95 -48.95 -24.67
N LEU A 127 74.92 -49.66 -25.13
CA LEU A 127 75.03 -50.69 -26.16
C LEU A 127 75.56 -50.12 -27.49
N ARG A 128 75.14 -48.90 -27.89
CA ARG A 128 75.71 -48.23 -29.08
C ARG A 128 77.17 -47.85 -28.92
N LYS A 129 77.64 -47.51 -27.71
CA LYS A 129 79.07 -47.26 -27.44
C LYS A 129 79.88 -48.55 -27.51
N LEU A 130 79.38 -49.63 -26.91
CA LEU A 130 80.02 -50.95 -26.95
C LEU A 130 80.07 -51.50 -28.39
N LEU A 131 79.00 -51.35 -29.18
CA LEU A 131 78.98 -51.75 -30.58
C LEU A 131 80.05 -51.01 -31.38
N LYS A 132 80.17 -49.68 -31.22
CA LYS A 132 81.23 -48.90 -31.88
C LYS A 132 82.63 -49.34 -31.48
N GLN A 133 82.86 -49.62 -30.19
CA GLN A 133 84.15 -50.14 -29.73
C GLN A 133 84.47 -51.49 -30.40
N VAL A 134 83.49 -52.39 -30.54
CA VAL A 134 83.66 -53.68 -31.25
C VAL A 134 83.87 -53.48 -32.76
N GLU A 135 83.26 -52.48 -33.38
CA GLU A 135 83.52 -52.10 -34.78
C GLU A 135 84.95 -51.54 -34.95
N GLU A 136 85.41 -50.71 -34.03
CA GLU A 136 86.77 -50.16 -33.99
C GLU A 136 87.82 -51.28 -33.75
N GLU A 137 87.57 -52.21 -32.82
CA GLU A 137 88.42 -53.39 -32.57
C GLU A 137 88.44 -54.37 -33.75
N ARG A 138 87.32 -54.54 -34.47
CA ARG A 138 87.26 -55.31 -35.73
C ARG A 138 88.11 -54.66 -36.81
N ASP A 139 88.01 -53.34 -36.99
CA ASP A 139 88.73 -52.64 -38.06
C ASP A 139 90.23 -52.49 -37.75
N GLU A 140 90.59 -52.47 -36.47
CA GLU A 140 91.97 -52.61 -35.98
C GLU A 140 92.55 -54.00 -36.32
N THR A 141 91.89 -55.08 -35.90
CA THR A 141 92.35 -56.46 -36.17
C THR A 141 92.36 -56.80 -37.67
N GLN A 142 91.43 -56.27 -38.45
CA GLN A 142 91.42 -56.39 -39.92
C GLN A 142 92.60 -55.65 -40.56
N ARG A 143 93.02 -54.50 -40.02
CA ARG A 143 94.21 -53.76 -40.51
C ARG A 143 95.49 -54.54 -40.22
N GLN A 144 95.65 -55.03 -38.98
CA GLN A 144 96.77 -55.88 -38.58
C GLN A 144 96.87 -57.15 -39.46
N LEU A 145 95.72 -57.77 -39.78
CA LEU A 145 95.66 -58.91 -40.72
C LEU A 145 96.07 -58.52 -42.16
N SER A 146 95.85 -57.28 -42.59
CA SER A 146 96.28 -56.81 -43.91
C SER A 146 97.78 -56.49 -43.97
N GLU A 147 98.34 -55.94 -42.89
CA GLU A 147 99.77 -55.66 -42.71
C GLU A 147 100.56 -56.97 -42.65
N GLU A 148 100.09 -57.96 -41.87
CA GLU A 148 100.65 -59.31 -41.80
C GLU A 148 100.64 -60.04 -43.17
N LYS A 149 99.56 -59.90 -43.95
CA LYS A 149 99.52 -60.43 -45.33
C LYS A 149 100.55 -59.77 -46.24
N SER A 150 100.75 -58.46 -46.11
CA SER A 150 101.78 -57.72 -46.85
C SER A 150 103.19 -58.16 -46.46
N ALA A 151 103.44 -58.34 -45.16
CA ALA A 151 104.72 -58.83 -44.64
C ALA A 151 105.08 -60.24 -45.16
N ARG A 152 104.11 -61.16 -45.21
CA ARG A 152 104.31 -62.50 -45.81
C ARG A 152 104.59 -62.43 -47.31
N ALA A 153 103.86 -61.62 -48.06
CA ALA A 153 104.11 -61.45 -49.50
C ALA A 153 105.52 -60.89 -49.78
N LEU A 154 106.04 -60.02 -48.89
CA LEU A 154 107.42 -59.54 -48.96
C LEU A 154 108.45 -60.64 -48.66
N GLN A 155 108.20 -61.48 -47.64
CA GLN A 155 109.06 -62.65 -47.34
C GLN A 155 109.08 -63.66 -48.50
N GLU A 156 107.93 -63.94 -49.10
CA GLU A 156 107.77 -64.83 -50.25
C GLU A 156 108.46 -64.26 -51.51
N GLY A 157 108.41 -62.94 -51.71
CA GLY A 157 109.20 -62.24 -52.73
C GLY A 157 110.71 -62.38 -52.53
N ILE A 158 111.21 -62.23 -51.30
CA ILE A 158 112.63 -62.41 -50.96
C ILE A 158 113.08 -63.86 -51.23
N LEU A 159 112.27 -64.86 -50.85
CA LEU A 159 112.56 -66.27 -51.10
C LEU A 159 112.69 -66.57 -52.61
N ASN A 160 111.79 -66.03 -53.44
CA ASN A 160 111.84 -66.17 -54.89
C ASN A 160 113.07 -65.50 -55.51
N CYS A 161 113.51 -64.34 -55.00
CA CYS A 161 114.74 -63.69 -55.44
C CYS A 161 116.00 -64.55 -55.17
N HIS A 162 116.06 -65.27 -54.05
CA HIS A 162 117.16 -66.20 -53.76
C HIS A 162 117.17 -67.41 -54.72
N LEU A 163 115.99 -67.99 -55.02
CA LEU A 163 115.84 -69.09 -55.98
C LEU A 163 116.30 -68.70 -57.40
N TRP A 164 116.06 -67.45 -57.82
CA TRP A 164 116.54 -66.96 -59.12
C TRP A 164 118.07 -66.83 -59.16
N ARG A 165 118.67 -66.30 -58.07
CA ARG A 165 120.13 -66.17 -57.92
C ARG A 165 120.87 -67.51 -57.96
N GLN A 166 120.23 -68.58 -57.48
CA GLN A 166 120.84 -69.91 -57.48
C GLN A 166 121.01 -70.47 -58.90
N LYS A 167 120.04 -70.25 -59.79
CA LYS A 167 120.14 -70.69 -61.19
C LYS A 167 121.18 -69.92 -61.99
N GLU A 168 121.28 -68.61 -61.77
CA GLU A 168 122.26 -67.72 -62.39
C GLU A 168 123.71 -68.22 -62.19
N LEU A 169 123.99 -68.86 -61.04
CA LEU A 169 125.30 -69.46 -60.71
C LEU A 169 125.53 -70.88 -61.28
N GLU A 170 124.48 -71.59 -61.73
CA GLU A 170 124.60 -72.94 -62.28
C GLU A 170 124.99 -72.95 -63.77
N GLU A 171 124.80 -71.83 -64.48
CA GLU A 171 125.06 -71.72 -65.92
C GLU A 171 126.51 -71.29 -66.28
N GLU A 172 127.25 -70.62 -65.39
CA GLU A 172 128.58 -70.03 -65.69
C GLU A 172 129.78 -71.01 -65.80
N THR A 173 129.60 -72.35 -65.81
CA THR A 173 130.69 -73.30 -65.48
C THR A 173 131.15 -74.33 -66.55
N ARG A 174 131.09 -74.06 -67.88
CA ARG A 174 131.57 -75.02 -68.94
C ARG A 174 132.17 -74.40 -70.25
N THR A 175 133.45 -74.74 -70.66
CA THR A 175 134.09 -74.88 -72.06
C THR A 175 135.48 -74.20 -72.42
N ILE A 176 136.54 -74.92 -72.97
CA ILE A 176 137.88 -74.41 -73.58
C ILE A 176 138.70 -75.46 -74.53
N ARG A 177 139.35 -75.14 -75.73
CA ARG A 177 140.32 -76.02 -76.60
C ARG A 177 141.18 -75.42 -77.83
N LYS A 178 142.23 -76.11 -78.48
CA LYS A 178 143.19 -75.81 -79.68
C LYS A 178 144.09 -77.04 -80.19
N ASN A 179 145.05 -77.20 -81.21
CA ASN A 179 145.61 -76.71 -82.58
C ASN A 179 146.75 -77.68 -83.21
N SER A 180 147.24 -77.65 -84.52
CA SER A 180 148.60 -78.15 -85.10
C SER A 180 148.89 -78.17 -86.68
N GLU A 181 150.17 -78.34 -87.20
CA GLU A 181 150.81 -78.13 -88.59
C GLU A 181 152.09 -79.09 -88.92
N GLU A 182 152.97 -79.30 -89.99
CA GLU A 182 153.44 -79.00 -91.46
C GLU A 182 154.62 -80.02 -91.96
N SER A 183 155.49 -80.16 -93.06
CA SER A 183 155.87 -79.79 -94.52
C SER A 183 157.03 -80.70 -95.24
N ASP A 184 157.59 -80.47 -96.51
CA ASP A 184 158.59 -81.32 -97.39
C ASP A 184 159.53 -80.51 -98.45
N THR A 185 160.53 -80.81 -99.39
CA THR A 185 161.15 -81.84 -100.40
C THR A 185 162.71 -81.57 -100.73
N GLU A 186 163.62 -81.97 -101.73
CA GLU A 186 163.94 -82.76 -103.02
C GLU A 186 165.55 -82.96 -103.20
N ARG A 187 166.46 -83.34 -104.21
CA ARG A 187 166.75 -83.82 -105.66
C ARG A 187 168.28 -84.36 -105.80
N GLU A 188 169.17 -84.69 -106.82
CA GLU A 188 169.45 -84.95 -108.31
C GLU A 188 170.89 -85.71 -108.54
N LYS A 189 171.79 -85.92 -109.59
CA LYS A 189 172.14 -85.66 -111.07
C LYS A 189 173.42 -86.47 -111.68
N ASP A 190 173.79 -86.34 -113.01
CA ASP A 190 175.05 -86.61 -113.87
C ASP A 190 175.30 -87.89 -114.76
N LEU A 191 176.27 -87.87 -115.70
CA LEU A 191 176.01 -88.19 -117.12
C LEU A 191 176.98 -89.12 -117.90
N LEU A 192 178.11 -89.64 -117.40
CA LEU A 192 179.15 -90.24 -118.29
C LEU A 192 179.49 -91.75 -118.20
N TYR A 193 179.06 -92.50 -117.18
CA TYR A 193 178.98 -93.98 -117.19
C TYR A 193 177.78 -94.50 -118.04
N LYS A 194 177.11 -93.55 -118.72
CA LYS A 194 175.77 -93.54 -119.35
C LYS A 194 175.64 -94.38 -120.63
N ASN A 195 176.08 -95.63 -120.57
CA ASN A 195 175.52 -96.72 -121.36
C ASN A 195 175.27 -97.92 -120.44
N HIS A 196 176.24 -98.25 -119.59
CA HIS A 196 176.04 -99.14 -118.45
C HIS A 196 175.05 -98.53 -117.44
N LEU A 197 175.17 -97.22 -117.15
CA LEU A 197 174.18 -96.52 -116.30
C LEU A 197 172.77 -96.60 -116.89
N LEU A 198 172.59 -96.57 -118.22
CA LEU A 198 171.26 -96.64 -118.82
C LEU A 198 170.59 -98.00 -118.60
N GLN A 199 171.38 -99.08 -118.49
CA GLN A 199 170.86 -100.40 -118.12
C GLN A 199 170.48 -100.44 -116.62
N ASP A 200 171.27 -99.82 -115.75
CA ASP A 200 170.99 -99.70 -114.31
C ASP A 200 169.83 -98.71 -114.01
N GLU A 201 169.63 -97.69 -114.84
CA GLU A 201 168.59 -96.67 -114.74
C GLU A 201 167.23 -97.23 -115.20
N ILE A 202 167.22 -98.09 -116.24
CA ILE A 202 166.04 -98.92 -116.59
C ILE A 202 165.66 -99.86 -115.44
N ALA A 203 166.62 -100.41 -114.69
CA ALA A 203 166.32 -101.21 -113.51
C ALA A 203 165.75 -100.37 -112.35
N ARG A 204 166.23 -99.13 -112.17
CA ARG A 204 165.79 -98.21 -111.10
C ARG A 204 164.39 -97.65 -111.34
N LEU A 205 164.08 -97.23 -112.56
CA LEU A 205 162.75 -96.72 -112.95
C LEU A 205 161.64 -97.77 -112.80
N ARG A 206 161.96 -99.07 -112.85
CA ARG A 206 161.00 -100.14 -112.51
C ARG A 206 160.67 -100.15 -111.02
N LEU A 207 161.65 -99.94 -110.15
CA LEU A 207 161.46 -99.91 -108.69
C LEU A 207 160.62 -98.69 -108.25
N GLU A 208 160.85 -97.54 -108.86
CA GLU A 208 160.08 -96.31 -108.59
C GLU A 208 158.62 -96.43 -109.04
N LEU A 209 158.36 -97.11 -110.16
CA LEU A 209 156.99 -97.38 -110.64
C LEU A 209 156.17 -98.21 -109.64
N ASP A 210 156.79 -99.21 -109.01
CA ASP A 210 156.11 -100.04 -108.01
C ASP A 210 155.93 -99.32 -106.66
N GLN A 211 156.80 -98.36 -106.30
CA GLN A 211 156.57 -97.46 -105.16
C GLN A 211 155.40 -96.48 -105.39
N VAL A 212 155.22 -95.97 -106.61
CA VAL A 212 154.07 -95.11 -106.96
C VAL A 212 152.75 -95.88 -106.85
N ARG A 213 152.73 -97.15 -107.29
CA ARG A 213 151.55 -98.03 -107.16
C ARG A 213 151.13 -98.23 -105.71
N LEU A 214 152.08 -98.42 -104.79
CA LEU A 214 151.78 -98.62 -103.37
C LEU A 214 151.07 -97.39 -102.77
N ARG A 215 151.61 -96.19 -103.00
CA ARG A 215 151.02 -94.94 -102.49
C ARG A 215 149.59 -94.70 -103.01
N HIS A 216 149.31 -95.03 -104.26
CA HIS A 216 147.97 -94.84 -104.80
C HIS A 216 146.93 -95.76 -104.13
N GLN A 217 147.31 -97.00 -103.78
CA GLN A 217 146.44 -97.89 -102.99
C GLN A 217 146.20 -97.38 -101.55
N GLU A 218 147.20 -96.73 -100.94
CA GLU A 218 147.05 -96.08 -99.62
C GLU A 218 146.14 -94.84 -99.65
N GLU A 219 146.05 -94.15 -100.79
CA GLU A 219 145.13 -93.03 -101.03
C GLU A 219 143.69 -93.50 -101.26
N GLU A 220 143.48 -94.55 -102.06
CA GLU A 220 142.15 -95.12 -102.31
C GLU A 220 141.44 -95.56 -101.01
N VAL A 221 142.19 -96.14 -100.05
CA VAL A 221 141.64 -96.54 -98.74
C VAL A 221 141.13 -95.34 -97.94
N LYS A 222 141.89 -94.24 -97.89
CA LYS A 222 141.49 -93.03 -97.13
C LYS A 222 140.22 -92.39 -97.67
N TYR A 223 140.07 -92.33 -98.98
CA TYR A 223 138.85 -91.80 -99.60
C TYR A 223 137.60 -92.68 -99.34
N LEU A 224 137.77 -93.98 -99.10
CA LEU A 224 136.67 -94.85 -98.67
C LEU A 224 136.30 -94.60 -97.20
N GLU A 225 137.28 -94.51 -96.30
CA GLU A 225 137.07 -94.19 -94.88
C GLU A 225 136.38 -92.82 -94.70
N GLU A 226 136.81 -91.78 -95.42
CA GLU A 226 136.14 -90.47 -95.40
C GLU A 226 134.68 -90.55 -95.88
N ASN A 227 134.39 -91.34 -96.92
CA ASN A 227 133.02 -91.52 -97.42
C ASN A 227 132.10 -92.21 -96.40
N GLU A 228 132.57 -93.19 -95.65
CA GLU A 228 131.76 -93.81 -94.59
C GLU A 228 131.45 -92.81 -93.46
N THR A 229 132.44 -92.03 -92.98
CA THR A 229 132.18 -91.03 -91.92
C THR A 229 131.26 -89.89 -92.36
N LEU A 230 131.27 -89.51 -93.64
CA LEU A 230 130.33 -88.54 -94.20
C LEU A 230 128.92 -89.13 -94.34
N LYS A 231 128.80 -90.43 -94.64
CA LYS A 231 127.53 -91.14 -94.72
C LYS A 231 126.87 -91.28 -93.34
N GLU A 232 127.61 -91.66 -92.30
CA GLU A 232 127.09 -91.72 -90.93
C GLU A 232 126.54 -90.35 -90.47
N ARG A 233 127.32 -89.28 -90.67
CA ARG A 233 126.87 -87.90 -90.38
C ARG A 233 125.59 -87.51 -91.14
N SER A 234 125.45 -87.97 -92.39
CA SER A 234 124.25 -87.74 -93.20
C SER A 234 123.03 -88.49 -92.64
N GLU A 235 123.22 -89.69 -92.12
CA GLU A 235 122.15 -90.47 -91.48
C GLU A 235 121.75 -89.91 -90.10
N ASP A 236 122.70 -89.37 -89.32
CA ASP A 236 122.40 -88.78 -88.01
C ASP A 236 121.65 -87.44 -88.11
N LEU A 237 122.08 -86.52 -88.98
CA LEU A 237 121.34 -85.28 -89.25
C LEU A 237 119.90 -85.56 -89.72
N LYS A 238 119.69 -86.68 -90.40
CA LYS A 238 118.37 -87.15 -90.87
C LYS A 238 117.50 -87.77 -89.77
N LYS A 239 118.10 -88.18 -88.64
CA LYS A 239 117.39 -88.58 -87.41
C LYS A 239 116.99 -87.33 -86.61
N GLU A 240 117.91 -86.38 -86.45
CA GLU A 240 117.64 -85.10 -85.76
C GLU A 240 116.55 -84.27 -86.45
N LEU A 241 116.53 -84.21 -87.78
CA LEU A 241 115.50 -83.50 -88.54
C LEU A 241 114.09 -84.02 -88.20
N LYS A 242 113.90 -85.36 -88.15
CA LYS A 242 112.62 -85.97 -87.81
C LYS A 242 112.16 -85.67 -86.39
N LEU A 243 113.07 -85.74 -85.42
CA LEU A 243 112.75 -85.42 -84.02
C LEU A 243 112.32 -83.95 -83.87
N ASN A 244 112.89 -83.05 -84.67
CA ASN A 244 112.45 -81.65 -84.73
C ASN A 244 111.07 -81.48 -85.41
N GLU A 245 110.76 -82.23 -86.48
CA GLU A 245 109.42 -82.25 -87.10
C GLU A 245 108.34 -82.78 -86.12
N GLU A 246 108.67 -83.81 -85.35
CA GLU A 246 107.79 -84.38 -84.30
C GLU A 246 107.58 -83.40 -83.13
N ALA A 247 108.62 -82.68 -82.71
CA ALA A 247 108.51 -81.63 -81.69
C ALA A 247 107.68 -80.41 -82.17
N LEU A 248 107.86 -79.99 -83.42
CA LEU A 248 107.12 -78.87 -84.02
C LEU A 248 105.62 -79.21 -84.18
N THR A 249 105.30 -80.46 -84.55
CA THR A 249 103.90 -80.90 -84.66
C THR A 249 103.22 -81.07 -83.30
N GLN A 250 103.93 -81.53 -82.26
CA GLN A 250 103.40 -81.54 -80.89
C GLN A 250 103.10 -80.13 -80.36
N THR A 251 104.02 -79.17 -80.53
CA THR A 251 103.80 -77.79 -80.08
C THR A 251 102.67 -77.10 -80.86
N ALA A 252 102.56 -77.32 -82.17
CA ALA A 252 101.42 -76.86 -82.96
C ALA A 252 100.08 -77.43 -82.47
N TYR A 253 100.05 -78.71 -82.06
CA TYR A 253 98.85 -79.32 -81.47
C TYR A 253 98.47 -78.69 -80.12
N GLN A 254 99.46 -78.40 -79.25
CA GLN A 254 99.23 -77.72 -77.98
C GLN A 254 98.66 -76.31 -78.16
N TYR A 255 99.23 -75.50 -79.06
CA TYR A 255 98.71 -74.15 -79.36
C TYR A 255 97.31 -74.19 -79.98
N ASN A 256 97.03 -75.16 -80.86
CA ASN A 256 95.67 -75.35 -81.38
C ASN A 256 94.68 -75.76 -80.26
N GLY A 257 95.11 -76.58 -79.30
CA GLY A 257 94.32 -76.90 -78.10
C GLY A 257 93.97 -75.65 -77.28
N GLN A 258 94.96 -74.82 -76.97
CA GLN A 258 94.77 -73.54 -76.25
C GLN A 258 93.86 -72.58 -77.03
N LEU A 259 94.04 -72.46 -78.35
CA LEU A 259 93.20 -71.61 -79.20
C LEU A 259 91.73 -72.04 -79.19
N ASN A 260 91.46 -73.36 -79.20
CA ASN A 260 90.09 -73.87 -79.11
C ASN A 260 89.47 -73.67 -77.71
N LEU A 261 90.24 -73.81 -76.63
CA LEU A 261 89.78 -73.47 -75.28
C LEU A 261 89.39 -71.98 -75.19
N LEU A 262 90.29 -71.07 -75.56
CA LEU A 262 90.03 -69.62 -75.60
C LEU A 262 88.83 -69.26 -76.49
N LYS A 263 88.63 -69.98 -77.60
CA LYS A 263 87.46 -69.81 -78.47
C LYS A 263 86.16 -70.26 -77.80
N THR A 264 86.18 -71.35 -77.02
CA THR A 264 85.00 -71.76 -76.22
C THR A 264 84.73 -70.82 -75.05
N GLU A 265 85.76 -70.33 -74.35
CA GLU A 265 85.61 -69.33 -73.29
C GLU A 265 85.05 -68.02 -73.82
N SER A 266 85.55 -67.54 -74.96
CA SER A 266 85.03 -66.37 -75.67
C SER A 266 83.56 -66.54 -76.05
N ALA A 267 83.16 -67.72 -76.56
CA ALA A 267 81.76 -68.02 -76.86
C ALA A 267 80.86 -68.04 -75.61
N VAL A 268 81.35 -68.58 -74.48
CA VAL A 268 80.63 -68.60 -73.19
C VAL A 268 80.52 -67.21 -72.56
N LEU A 269 81.54 -66.36 -72.70
CA LEU A 269 81.48 -64.96 -72.29
C LEU A 269 80.51 -64.17 -73.18
N ALA A 270 80.54 -64.40 -74.49
CA ALA A 270 79.62 -63.81 -75.46
C ALA A 270 78.16 -64.21 -75.23
N SER A 271 77.88 -65.42 -74.70
CA SER A 271 76.51 -65.83 -74.33
C SER A 271 76.07 -65.33 -72.95
N LYS A 272 77.00 -65.11 -72.01
CA LYS A 272 76.69 -64.51 -70.69
C LYS A 272 76.44 -63.00 -70.77
N LEU A 273 77.11 -62.29 -71.67
CA LEU A 273 76.97 -60.83 -71.86
C LEU A 273 75.54 -60.34 -72.18
N PRO A 274 74.74 -60.96 -73.06
CA PRO A 274 73.34 -60.56 -73.25
C PRO A 274 72.47 -60.90 -72.04
N GLN A 275 72.74 -62.01 -71.33
CA GLN A 275 71.98 -62.39 -70.13
C GLN A 275 72.18 -61.38 -68.99
N THR A 276 73.41 -60.88 -68.80
CA THR A 276 73.67 -59.83 -67.79
C THR A 276 73.06 -58.49 -68.19
N LYS A 277 73.08 -58.13 -69.49
CA LYS A 277 72.35 -56.95 -70.01
C LYS A 277 70.85 -57.06 -69.74
N GLU A 278 70.20 -58.15 -70.12
CA GLU A 278 68.77 -58.34 -69.88
C GLU A 278 68.42 -58.25 -68.38
N SER A 279 69.26 -58.79 -67.49
CA SER A 279 69.07 -58.65 -66.04
C SER A 279 69.22 -57.20 -65.54
N LYS A 280 70.13 -56.42 -66.13
CA LYS A 280 70.32 -55.00 -65.83
C LYS A 280 69.12 -54.18 -66.32
N ASP A 281 68.69 -54.40 -67.55
CA ASP A 281 67.62 -53.65 -68.19
C ASP A 281 66.28 -53.89 -67.46
N ARG A 282 66.03 -55.13 -66.99
CA ARG A 282 64.92 -55.45 -66.07
C ARG A 282 65.00 -54.64 -64.78
N LEU A 283 66.15 -54.64 -64.09
CA LEU A 283 66.35 -53.86 -62.85
C LEU A 283 66.18 -52.35 -63.08
N GLU A 284 66.58 -51.82 -64.22
CA GLU A 284 66.33 -50.41 -64.57
C GLU A 284 64.84 -50.11 -64.80
N THR A 285 64.07 -51.03 -65.41
CA THR A 285 62.60 -50.88 -65.49
C THR A 285 61.92 -50.97 -64.11
N GLU A 286 62.43 -51.79 -63.19
CA GLU A 286 61.95 -51.82 -61.81
C GLU A 286 62.29 -50.52 -61.07
N ILE A 287 63.51 -50.00 -61.21
CA ILE A 287 63.93 -48.72 -60.61
C ILE A 287 63.06 -47.55 -61.14
N GLU A 288 62.75 -47.51 -62.43
CA GLU A 288 61.90 -46.45 -63.00
C GLU A 288 60.42 -46.61 -62.63
N SER A 289 59.95 -47.85 -62.43
CA SER A 289 58.66 -48.14 -61.79
C SER A 289 58.61 -47.65 -60.34
N PHE A 290 59.66 -47.85 -59.55
CA PHE A 290 59.75 -47.29 -58.20
C PHE A 290 59.84 -45.76 -58.19
N ARG A 291 60.55 -45.13 -59.13
CA ARG A 291 60.62 -43.66 -59.28
C ARG A 291 59.27 -43.05 -59.64
N SER A 292 58.56 -43.59 -60.62
CA SER A 292 57.23 -43.09 -61.01
C SER A 292 56.20 -43.24 -59.90
N ARG A 293 56.25 -44.35 -59.14
CA ARG A 293 55.45 -44.55 -57.91
C ARG A 293 55.83 -43.61 -56.76
N LEU A 294 57.12 -43.29 -56.62
CA LEU A 294 57.59 -42.34 -55.61
C LEU A 294 57.14 -40.91 -55.94
N ASN A 295 57.27 -40.49 -57.20
CA ASN A 295 56.84 -39.17 -57.65
C ASN A 295 55.32 -38.98 -57.47
N THR A 296 54.50 -39.97 -57.86
CA THR A 296 53.04 -39.89 -57.64
C THR A 296 52.69 -39.79 -56.15
N ALA A 297 53.34 -40.54 -55.28
CA ALA A 297 53.15 -40.43 -53.83
C ALA A 297 53.62 -39.08 -53.25
N VAL A 298 54.68 -38.46 -53.81
CA VAL A 298 55.14 -37.11 -53.43
C VAL A 298 54.11 -36.06 -53.87
N GLU A 299 53.63 -36.10 -55.11
CA GLU A 299 52.59 -35.18 -55.59
C GLU A 299 51.27 -35.34 -54.80
N GLU A 300 50.91 -36.57 -54.39
CA GLU A 300 49.77 -36.82 -53.50
C GLU A 300 49.99 -36.18 -52.12
N LEU A 301 51.19 -36.30 -51.53
CA LEU A 301 51.54 -35.65 -50.27
C LEU A 301 51.47 -34.11 -50.39
N GLU A 302 51.95 -33.53 -51.49
CA GLU A 302 51.89 -32.09 -51.76
C GLU A 302 50.43 -31.60 -51.91
N ARG A 303 49.58 -32.34 -52.64
CA ARG A 303 48.13 -32.06 -52.72
C ARG A 303 47.44 -32.17 -51.37
N HIS A 304 47.84 -33.11 -50.53
CA HIS A 304 47.32 -33.23 -49.16
C HIS A 304 47.81 -32.09 -48.25
N GLN A 305 49.03 -31.59 -48.43
CA GLN A 305 49.54 -30.43 -47.69
C GLN A 305 48.85 -29.12 -48.09
N SER A 306 48.63 -28.87 -49.39
CA SER A 306 47.89 -27.68 -49.84
C SER A 306 46.43 -27.73 -49.38
N SER A 307 45.75 -28.87 -49.56
CA SER A 307 44.39 -29.08 -49.04
C SER A 307 44.30 -28.89 -47.52
N LYS A 308 45.28 -29.37 -46.76
CA LYS A 308 45.35 -29.14 -45.30
C LYS A 308 45.52 -27.65 -44.96
N SER A 309 46.41 -26.93 -45.67
CA SER A 309 46.59 -25.48 -45.51
C SER A 309 45.29 -24.72 -45.77
N ASP A 310 44.58 -25.04 -46.85
CA ASP A 310 43.35 -24.36 -47.22
C ASP A 310 42.24 -24.58 -46.17
N VAL A 311 42.15 -25.80 -45.62
CA VAL A 311 41.23 -26.15 -44.52
C VAL A 311 41.61 -25.47 -43.19
N GLU A 312 42.90 -25.38 -42.86
CA GLU A 312 43.36 -24.63 -41.68
C GLU A 312 43.09 -23.12 -41.83
N GLN A 313 43.19 -22.57 -43.05
CA GLN A 313 42.78 -21.20 -43.33
C GLN A 313 41.26 -20.99 -43.24
N THR A 314 40.41 -21.93 -43.69
CA THR A 314 38.95 -21.80 -43.52
C THR A 314 38.56 -21.85 -42.06
N PHE A 315 39.11 -22.79 -41.28
CA PHE A 315 38.87 -22.83 -39.82
C PHE A 315 39.32 -21.54 -39.13
N GLN A 316 40.45 -20.93 -39.54
CA GLN A 316 40.86 -19.66 -38.95
C GLN A 316 39.91 -18.51 -39.32
N ARG A 317 39.43 -18.43 -40.56
CA ARG A 317 38.40 -17.46 -40.96
C ARG A 317 37.11 -17.63 -40.15
N GLU A 318 36.64 -18.86 -39.99
CA GLU A 318 35.47 -19.19 -39.17
C GLU A 318 35.64 -18.79 -37.70
N ARG A 319 36.83 -19.03 -37.10
CA ARG A 319 37.15 -18.56 -35.75
C ARG A 319 37.14 -17.04 -35.64
N ASP A 320 37.70 -16.34 -36.62
CA ASP A 320 37.74 -14.88 -36.64
C ASP A 320 36.34 -14.27 -36.89
N GLU A 321 35.46 -14.96 -37.62
CA GLU A 321 34.04 -14.59 -37.76
C GLU A 321 33.23 -14.89 -36.51
N TRP A 322 33.48 -16.02 -35.84
CA TRP A 322 32.87 -16.36 -34.55
C TRP A 322 33.25 -15.37 -33.45
N LEU A 323 34.52 -14.95 -33.37
CA LEU A 323 34.97 -13.87 -32.49
C LEU A 323 34.23 -12.55 -32.79
N ARG A 324 34.17 -12.14 -34.07
CA ARG A 324 33.42 -10.93 -34.48
C ARG A 324 31.90 -11.02 -34.24
N LEU A 325 31.33 -12.23 -34.17
CA LEU A 325 29.95 -12.45 -33.74
C LEU A 325 29.81 -12.39 -32.20
N GLN A 326 30.76 -12.96 -31.47
CA GLN A 326 30.82 -12.91 -30.00
C GLN A 326 30.97 -11.46 -29.51
N ASP A 327 31.83 -10.67 -30.13
CA ASP A 327 32.05 -9.24 -29.81
C ASP A 327 30.79 -8.41 -30.08
N ARG A 328 30.11 -8.63 -31.23
CA ARG A 328 28.82 -7.98 -31.51
C ARG A 328 27.78 -8.32 -30.46
N LEU A 329 27.59 -9.61 -30.16
CA LEU A 329 26.65 -10.04 -29.12
C LEU A 329 26.99 -9.47 -27.74
N HIS A 330 28.28 -9.28 -27.40
CA HIS A 330 28.67 -8.58 -26.17
C HIS A 330 28.32 -7.09 -26.20
N HIS A 331 28.48 -6.41 -27.34
CA HIS A 331 28.06 -5.01 -27.50
C HIS A 331 26.54 -4.88 -27.40
N ASP A 332 25.78 -5.70 -28.14
CA ASP A 332 24.31 -5.73 -28.10
C ASP A 332 23.80 -6.00 -26.66
N LEU A 333 24.43 -6.93 -25.93
CA LEU A 333 24.12 -7.22 -24.53
C LEU A 333 24.57 -6.13 -23.55
N CYS A 334 25.56 -5.29 -23.90
CA CYS A 334 25.91 -4.11 -23.11
C CYS A 334 24.88 -3.00 -23.33
N ASP A 335 24.49 -2.74 -24.57
CA ASP A 335 23.49 -1.74 -24.94
C ASP A 335 22.13 -2.09 -24.30
N GLU A 336 21.66 -3.34 -24.40
CA GLU A 336 20.42 -3.76 -23.73
C GLU A 336 20.53 -3.82 -22.20
N ARG A 337 21.73 -3.97 -21.66
CA ARG A 337 21.98 -3.78 -20.22
C ARG A 337 21.91 -2.30 -19.82
N GLU A 338 22.27 -1.37 -20.71
CA GLU A 338 22.17 0.08 -20.49
C GLU A 338 20.72 0.57 -20.65
N THR A 339 19.98 0.10 -21.67
CA THR A 339 18.53 0.37 -21.82
C THR A 339 17.78 -0.13 -20.57
N SER A 340 18.02 -1.37 -20.13
CA SER A 340 17.41 -1.98 -18.95
C SER A 340 17.72 -1.23 -17.64
N LYS A 341 18.97 -0.78 -17.42
CA LYS A 341 19.31 0.12 -16.30
C LYS A 341 18.52 1.44 -16.39
N SER A 342 18.42 2.04 -17.58
CA SER A 342 17.72 3.31 -17.78
C SER A 342 16.22 3.18 -17.51
N LEU A 343 15.60 2.08 -17.97
CA LEU A 343 14.20 1.75 -17.72
C LEU A 343 13.95 1.46 -16.24
N SER A 344 14.83 0.73 -15.57
CA SER A 344 14.77 0.51 -14.11
C SER A 344 14.89 1.83 -13.32
N GLN A 345 15.70 2.78 -13.80
CA GLN A 345 15.79 4.11 -13.21
C GLN A 345 14.57 5.00 -13.53
N GLN A 346 13.85 4.75 -14.63
CA GLN A 346 12.57 5.40 -14.91
C GLN A 346 11.44 4.78 -14.07
N LEU A 347 11.43 3.46 -13.90
CA LEU A 347 10.47 2.72 -13.09
C LEU A 347 10.52 3.18 -11.63
N SER A 348 11.70 3.19 -11.00
CA SER A 348 11.87 3.70 -9.63
C SER A 348 11.50 5.19 -9.45
N LYS A 349 11.64 6.01 -10.51
CA LYS A 349 11.12 7.40 -10.54
C LYS A 349 9.60 7.48 -10.74
N ALA A 350 8.97 6.47 -11.32
CA ALA A 350 7.52 6.37 -11.45
C ALA A 350 6.89 5.82 -10.17
N GLU A 351 7.47 4.77 -9.57
CA GLU A 351 7.09 4.19 -8.28
C GLU A 351 7.14 5.23 -7.16
N SER A 352 8.25 5.97 -7.03
CA SER A 352 8.36 7.04 -6.03
C SER A 352 7.32 8.16 -6.20
N LYS A 353 6.89 8.46 -7.44
CA LYS A 353 5.77 9.38 -7.71
C LYS A 353 4.41 8.75 -7.37
N ALA A 354 4.19 7.49 -7.73
CA ALA A 354 2.97 6.76 -7.39
C ALA A 354 2.78 6.70 -5.87
N ASN A 355 3.85 6.41 -5.12
CA ASN A 355 3.86 6.40 -3.66
C ASN A 355 3.57 7.81 -3.08
N SER A 356 4.05 8.90 -3.71
CA SER A 356 3.67 10.27 -3.30
C SER A 356 2.17 10.50 -3.47
N LEU A 357 1.65 10.21 -4.67
CA LEU A 357 0.24 10.39 -5.01
C LEU A 357 -0.68 9.49 -4.18
N GLU A 358 -0.25 8.29 -3.80
CA GLU A 358 -0.98 7.41 -2.89
C GLU A 358 -1.02 7.97 -1.46
N ASN A 359 0.09 8.52 -0.96
CA ASN A 359 0.11 9.23 0.32
C ASN A 359 -0.79 10.47 0.32
N GLU A 360 -0.76 11.28 -0.74
CA GLU A 360 -1.66 12.43 -0.95
C GLU A 360 -3.12 12.00 -1.03
N LEU A 361 -3.40 10.87 -1.69
CA LEU A 361 -4.73 10.25 -1.75
C LEU A 361 -5.19 9.73 -0.38
N HIS A 362 -4.29 9.19 0.44
CA HIS A 362 -4.61 8.79 1.82
C HIS A 362 -4.91 9.99 2.72
N GLN A 363 -4.12 11.07 2.65
CA GLN A 363 -4.36 12.32 3.38
C GLN A 363 -5.71 12.94 2.98
N THR A 364 -5.97 13.07 1.68
CA THR A 364 -7.25 13.64 1.20
C THR A 364 -8.45 12.75 1.53
N LYS A 365 -8.34 11.42 1.47
CA LYS A 365 -9.37 10.48 1.98
C LYS A 365 -9.64 10.67 3.48
N GLN A 366 -8.60 10.90 4.29
CA GLN A 366 -8.76 11.18 5.72
C GLN A 366 -9.47 12.52 5.96
N THR A 367 -8.98 13.61 5.36
CA THR A 367 -9.62 14.94 5.45
C THR A 367 -11.07 14.93 4.95
N LEU A 368 -11.40 14.10 3.96
CA LEU A 368 -12.78 13.91 3.51
C LEU A 368 -13.63 13.24 4.60
N ARG A 369 -13.15 12.14 5.22
CA ARG A 369 -13.86 11.48 6.34
C ARG A 369 -14.09 12.41 7.53
N GLU A 370 -13.07 13.19 7.90
CA GLU A 370 -13.17 14.19 8.98
C GLU A 370 -14.26 15.25 8.67
N LYS A 371 -14.32 15.73 7.41
CA LYS A 371 -15.38 16.63 6.94
C LYS A 371 -16.76 15.97 6.86
N THR A 372 -16.85 14.70 6.49
CA THR A 372 -18.11 13.93 6.49
C THR A 372 -18.65 13.77 7.91
N LEU A 373 -17.80 13.41 8.88
CA LEU A 373 -18.19 13.30 10.30
C LEU A 373 -18.64 14.65 10.87
N LEU A 374 -17.97 15.76 10.52
CA LEU A 374 -18.38 17.11 10.91
C LEU A 374 -19.73 17.52 10.29
N LEU A 375 -20.00 17.10 9.04
CA LEU A 375 -21.28 17.33 8.37
C LEU A 375 -22.39 16.48 9.01
N GLU A 376 -22.14 15.22 9.35
CA GLU A 376 -23.10 14.39 10.10
C GLU A 376 -23.39 14.95 11.50
N MET A 377 -22.38 15.48 12.19
CA MET A 377 -22.53 16.12 13.50
C MET A 377 -23.42 17.36 13.39
N THR A 378 -23.09 18.29 12.49
CA THR A 378 -23.88 19.52 12.29
C THR A 378 -25.28 19.24 11.75
N GLN A 379 -25.49 18.18 10.97
CA GLN A 379 -26.83 17.72 10.56
C GLN A 379 -27.63 17.15 11.75
N LYS A 380 -26.99 16.43 12.68
CA LYS A 380 -27.61 15.97 13.94
C LYS A 380 -28.00 17.17 14.82
N GLU A 381 -27.09 18.12 15.03
CA GLU A 381 -27.34 19.37 15.77
C GLU A 381 -28.50 20.16 15.15
N LEU A 382 -28.54 20.32 13.83
CA LEU A 382 -29.64 20.96 13.11
C LEU A 382 -30.98 20.22 13.33
N SER A 383 -30.99 18.89 13.28
CA SER A 383 -32.20 18.10 13.53
C SER A 383 -32.69 18.21 14.98
N GLN A 384 -31.77 18.29 15.95
CA GLN A 384 -32.08 18.49 17.36
C GLN A 384 -32.64 19.90 17.61
N ALA A 385 -32.01 20.93 17.04
CA ALA A 385 -32.51 22.32 17.11
C ALA A 385 -33.89 22.46 16.45
N GLN A 386 -34.16 21.75 15.36
CA GLN A 386 -35.49 21.70 14.74
C GLN A 386 -36.54 20.99 15.61
N CYS A 387 -36.16 19.99 16.41
CA CYS A 387 -37.07 19.35 17.37
C CYS A 387 -37.37 20.30 18.53
N GLN A 388 -36.34 20.90 19.13
CA GLN A 388 -36.50 21.93 20.18
C GLN A 388 -37.35 23.11 19.71
N ALA A 389 -37.16 23.60 18.47
CA ALA A 389 -37.99 24.66 17.91
C ALA A 389 -39.48 24.26 17.83
N LYS A 390 -39.80 23.00 17.45
CA LYS A 390 -41.17 22.48 17.44
C LYS A 390 -41.75 22.33 18.86
N GLU A 391 -40.93 21.94 19.83
CA GLU A 391 -41.31 21.86 21.24
C GLU A 391 -41.66 23.26 21.79
N TYR A 392 -40.83 24.28 21.54
CA TYR A 392 -41.11 25.66 21.90
C TYR A 392 -42.34 26.23 21.15
N ASP A 393 -42.50 25.94 19.87
CA ASP A 393 -43.67 26.36 19.09
C ASP A 393 -44.98 25.73 19.64
N HIS A 394 -44.92 24.47 20.09
CA HIS A 394 -46.04 23.77 20.73
C HIS A 394 -46.34 24.33 22.13
N ALA A 395 -45.32 24.51 22.97
CA ALA A 395 -45.47 25.12 24.30
C ALA A 395 -46.11 26.52 24.21
N ARG A 396 -45.61 27.37 23.29
CA ARG A 396 -46.18 28.69 23.00
C ARG A 396 -47.62 28.62 22.45
N GLN A 397 -48.02 27.51 21.81
CA GLN A 397 -49.42 27.34 21.40
C GLN A 397 -50.31 26.96 22.59
N LEU A 398 -49.84 26.09 23.49
CA LEU A 398 -50.54 25.80 24.75
C LEU A 398 -50.69 27.06 25.62
N GLU A 399 -49.67 27.92 25.69
CA GLU A 399 -49.76 29.23 26.35
C GLU A 399 -50.83 30.14 25.71
N LYS A 400 -50.90 30.22 24.37
CA LYS A 400 -51.97 30.98 23.69
C LYS A 400 -53.36 30.41 23.99
N ASP A 401 -53.49 29.09 24.04
CA ASP A 401 -54.77 28.42 24.28
C ASP A 401 -55.23 28.66 25.73
N GLU A 402 -54.32 28.69 26.71
CA GLU A 402 -54.62 29.14 28.08
C GLU A 402 -54.94 30.64 28.14
N VAL A 403 -54.16 31.51 27.49
CA VAL A 403 -54.45 32.96 27.42
C VAL A 403 -55.83 33.21 26.79
N SER A 404 -56.23 32.42 25.78
CA SER A 404 -57.59 32.47 25.21
C SER A 404 -58.66 32.07 26.22
N LYS A 405 -58.45 30.98 27.00
CA LYS A 405 -59.36 30.60 28.11
C LYS A 405 -59.44 31.69 29.18
N PHE A 406 -58.34 32.38 29.50
CA PHE A 406 -58.35 33.50 30.44
C PHE A 406 -59.06 34.74 29.86
N MET A 407 -58.91 35.02 28.57
CA MET A 407 -59.61 36.10 27.87
C MET A 407 -61.13 35.89 27.91
N ILE A 408 -61.62 34.69 27.57
CA ILE A 408 -63.05 34.33 27.64
C ILE A 408 -63.59 34.42 29.08
N LYS A 409 -62.79 34.04 30.09
CA LYS A 409 -63.14 34.22 31.51
C LYS A 409 -63.21 35.70 31.89
N GLN A 410 -62.27 36.52 31.42
CA GLN A 410 -62.26 37.96 31.66
C GLN A 410 -63.48 38.63 31.01
N GLU A 411 -63.78 38.31 29.76
CA GLU A 411 -64.94 38.81 29.01
C GLU A 411 -66.25 38.46 29.72
N SER A 412 -66.47 37.18 30.07
CA SER A 412 -67.68 36.76 30.79
C SER A 412 -67.81 37.36 32.21
N MET A 413 -66.69 37.62 32.91
CA MET A 413 -66.73 38.40 34.17
C MET A 413 -67.01 39.89 33.93
N GLN A 414 -66.55 40.46 32.82
CA GLN A 414 -66.78 41.85 32.44
C GLN A 414 -68.23 42.08 31.97
N GLU A 415 -68.82 41.13 31.25
CA GLU A 415 -70.26 41.09 30.93
C GLU A 415 -71.09 41.02 32.22
N ARG A 416 -70.75 40.12 33.15
CA ARG A 416 -71.44 40.00 34.44
C ARG A 416 -71.31 41.27 35.28
N LEU A 417 -70.17 41.96 35.22
CA LEU A 417 -69.97 43.25 35.87
C LEU A 417 -70.82 44.35 35.21
N ALA A 418 -70.98 44.35 33.88
CA ALA A 418 -71.86 45.26 33.17
C ALA A 418 -73.35 45.01 33.49
N GLN A 419 -73.76 43.74 33.64
CA GLN A 419 -75.10 43.35 34.11
C GLN A 419 -75.34 43.87 35.54
N LEU A 420 -74.41 43.63 36.47
CA LEU A 420 -74.51 44.15 37.84
C LEU A 420 -74.52 45.70 37.88
N GLN A 421 -73.84 46.37 36.94
CA GLN A 421 -73.89 47.83 36.82
C GLN A 421 -75.24 48.34 36.30
N SER A 422 -75.89 47.67 35.34
CA SER A 422 -77.21 48.06 34.86
C SER A 422 -78.32 47.74 35.88
N GLU A 423 -78.21 46.63 36.62
CA GLU A 423 -79.04 46.36 37.80
C GLU A 423 -78.88 47.43 38.88
N ASN A 424 -77.64 47.85 39.19
CA ASN A 424 -77.39 48.95 40.12
C ASN A 424 -77.96 50.29 39.63
N LEU A 425 -77.94 50.56 38.33
CA LEU A 425 -78.55 51.76 37.75
C LEU A 425 -80.08 51.72 37.88
N LEU A 426 -80.70 50.57 37.61
CA LEU A 426 -82.14 50.36 37.78
C LEU A 426 -82.56 50.51 39.25
N LEU A 427 -81.82 49.92 40.19
CA LEU A 427 -82.08 50.05 41.63
C LEU A 427 -81.90 51.49 42.12
N ARG A 428 -80.90 52.23 41.61
CA ARG A 428 -80.76 53.67 41.88
C ARG A 428 -81.94 54.47 41.37
N GLN A 429 -82.42 54.19 40.15
CA GLN A 429 -83.58 54.90 39.60
C GLN A 429 -84.88 54.55 40.33
N GLN A 430 -85.05 53.31 40.81
CA GLN A 430 -86.15 52.94 41.71
C GLN A 430 -86.08 53.66 43.06
N LEU A 431 -84.89 53.82 43.63
CA LEU A 431 -84.68 54.61 44.86
C LEU A 431 -84.97 56.11 44.63
N GLU A 432 -84.53 56.67 43.51
CA GLU A 432 -84.79 58.06 43.12
C GLU A 432 -86.29 58.31 42.88
N ASP A 433 -86.99 57.40 42.21
CA ASP A 433 -88.45 57.43 42.06
C ASP A 433 -89.17 57.37 43.42
N MET A 434 -88.69 56.56 44.37
CA MET A 434 -89.24 56.48 45.72
C MET A 434 -88.95 57.73 46.55
N GLN A 435 -87.76 58.32 46.40
CA GLN A 435 -87.40 59.60 47.01
C GLN A 435 -88.23 60.75 46.43
N ASN A 436 -88.44 60.80 45.11
CA ASN A 436 -89.30 61.77 44.45
C ASN A 436 -90.77 61.63 44.89
N LYS A 437 -91.29 60.40 45.04
CA LYS A 437 -92.61 60.14 45.67
C LYS A 437 -92.64 60.60 47.13
N GLY A 438 -91.52 60.50 47.85
CA GLY A 438 -91.34 61.07 49.19
C GLY A 438 -91.46 62.59 49.20
N ILE A 439 -90.68 63.27 48.36
CA ILE A 439 -90.67 64.75 48.21
C ILE A 439 -92.06 65.27 47.76
N ILE A 440 -92.78 64.53 46.92
CA ILE A 440 -94.15 64.89 46.53
C ILE A 440 -95.11 64.78 47.74
N LYS A 441 -95.01 63.72 48.56
CA LYS A 441 -95.79 63.61 49.79
C LYS A 441 -95.43 64.70 50.81
N GLU A 442 -94.15 65.00 50.97
CA GLU A 442 -93.65 66.06 51.83
C GLU A 442 -94.18 67.44 51.40
N LYS A 443 -94.17 67.74 50.10
CA LYS A 443 -94.80 68.96 49.55
C LYS A 443 -96.30 69.02 49.86
N VAL A 444 -97.05 67.92 49.69
CA VAL A 444 -98.48 67.88 50.04
C VAL A 444 -98.70 68.05 51.56
N VAL A 445 -97.81 67.52 52.41
CA VAL A 445 -97.84 67.77 53.86
C VAL A 445 -97.56 69.24 54.16
N ASN A 446 -96.59 69.86 53.50
CA ASN A 446 -96.27 71.28 53.66
C ASN A 446 -97.40 72.19 53.16
N ASP A 447 -98.02 71.90 52.02
CA ASP A 447 -99.21 72.61 51.51
C ASP A 447 -100.40 72.54 52.50
N VAL A 448 -100.51 71.45 53.27
CA VAL A 448 -101.50 71.28 54.34
C VAL A 448 -101.08 72.01 55.61
N GLN A 449 -99.80 71.93 56.00
CA GLN A 449 -99.22 72.64 57.14
C GLN A 449 -99.38 74.16 56.97
N ASP A 450 -99.11 74.69 55.78
CA ASP A 450 -99.26 76.12 55.48
C ASP A 450 -100.72 76.55 55.48
N ARG A 451 -101.67 75.72 55.01
CA ARG A 451 -103.11 75.99 55.18
C ARG A 451 -103.51 76.02 56.66
N PHE A 452 -102.97 75.14 57.49
CA PHE A 452 -103.19 75.19 58.94
C PHE A 452 -102.58 76.44 59.58
N ASN A 453 -101.35 76.82 59.21
CA ASN A 453 -100.70 78.06 59.65
C ASN A 453 -101.53 79.29 59.27
N ASP A 454 -102.08 79.32 58.04
CA ASP A 454 -102.87 80.42 57.50
C ASP A 454 -104.25 80.54 58.18
N ILE A 455 -104.86 79.42 58.58
CA ILE A 455 -106.06 79.40 59.44
C ILE A 455 -105.73 79.86 60.86
N PHE A 456 -104.62 79.38 61.43
CA PHE A 456 -104.18 79.72 62.79
C PHE A 456 -103.84 81.21 62.93
N ASN A 457 -103.22 81.81 61.91
CA ASN A 457 -102.93 83.24 61.85
C ASN A 457 -104.21 84.09 61.72
N LYS A 458 -105.24 83.61 61.00
CA LYS A 458 -106.55 84.29 60.93
C LYS A 458 -107.29 84.24 62.27
N LEU A 459 -107.32 83.08 62.94
CA LEU A 459 -107.89 82.92 64.27
C LEU A 459 -107.16 83.77 65.32
N ARG A 460 -105.83 83.86 65.23
CA ARG A 460 -105.02 84.78 66.04
C ARG A 460 -105.44 86.24 65.80
N ALA A 461 -105.46 86.69 64.56
CA ALA A 461 -105.83 88.08 64.22
C ALA A 461 -107.27 88.44 64.64
N ASP A 462 -108.23 87.51 64.56
CA ASP A 462 -109.60 87.74 65.05
C ASP A 462 -109.67 87.73 66.59
N THR A 463 -108.85 86.93 67.27
CA THR A 463 -108.71 86.98 68.74
C THR A 463 -108.11 88.32 69.17
N GLU A 464 -107.07 88.80 68.49
CA GLU A 464 -106.41 90.07 68.76
C GLU A 464 -107.37 91.26 68.54
N LYS A 465 -108.21 91.24 67.50
CA LYS A 465 -109.31 92.24 67.33
C LYS A 465 -110.31 92.24 68.48
N GLN A 466 -110.71 91.06 68.97
CA GLN A 466 -111.63 90.96 70.11
C GLN A 466 -110.98 91.50 71.40
N VAL A 467 -109.68 91.27 71.60
CA VAL A 467 -108.91 91.86 72.71
C VAL A 467 -108.88 93.39 72.60
N CYS A 468 -108.59 93.96 71.41
CA CYS A 468 -108.61 95.42 71.21
C CYS A 468 -109.99 96.05 71.56
N LEU A 469 -111.09 95.44 71.12
CA LEU A 469 -112.45 95.91 71.44
C LEU A 469 -112.78 95.84 72.94
N VAL A 470 -112.20 94.89 73.67
CA VAL A 470 -112.33 94.78 75.14
C VAL A 470 -111.42 95.80 75.84
N GLU A 471 -110.22 96.06 75.31
CA GLU A 471 -109.32 97.09 75.83
C GLU A 471 -109.88 98.51 75.66
N GLU A 472 -110.50 98.82 74.52
CA GLU A 472 -111.16 100.12 74.29
C GLU A 472 -112.31 100.33 75.28
N ARG A 473 -113.20 99.33 75.45
CA ARG A 473 -114.22 99.34 76.50
C ARG A 473 -113.63 99.52 77.91
N ASN A 474 -112.50 98.89 78.21
CA ASN A 474 -111.84 99.07 79.50
C ASN A 474 -111.28 100.49 79.68
N LYS A 475 -110.82 101.15 78.60
CA LYS A 475 -110.37 102.55 78.65
C LYS A 475 -111.54 103.50 78.90
N GLU A 476 -112.68 103.30 78.24
CA GLU A 476 -113.93 104.05 78.49
C GLU A 476 -114.46 103.85 79.93
N LEU A 477 -114.44 102.61 80.43
CA LEU A 477 -114.88 102.28 81.78
C LEU A 477 -113.94 102.89 82.84
N ASN A 478 -112.63 102.95 82.57
CA ASN A 478 -111.68 103.61 83.46
C ASN A 478 -111.85 105.14 83.47
N ALA A 479 -112.10 105.77 82.32
CA ALA A 479 -112.37 107.21 82.22
C ALA A 479 -113.62 107.62 83.01
N THR A 480 -114.72 106.90 82.84
CA THR A 480 -115.94 107.13 83.64
C THR A 480 -115.72 106.87 85.14
N CYS A 481 -114.81 105.93 85.50
CA CYS A 481 -114.39 105.71 86.89
C CYS A 481 -113.37 106.74 87.43
N THR A 482 -112.79 107.62 86.61
CA THR A 482 -112.05 108.81 87.07
C THR A 482 -112.99 109.99 87.26
N ASP A 483 -113.90 110.24 86.30
CA ASP A 483 -114.87 111.35 86.37
C ASP A 483 -115.76 111.26 87.63
N LEU A 484 -116.25 110.06 87.96
CA LEU A 484 -117.01 109.81 89.18
C LEU A 484 -116.18 110.02 90.47
N ARG A 485 -114.86 109.76 90.42
CA ARG A 485 -113.96 110.02 91.55
C ARG A 485 -113.74 111.52 91.75
N GLU A 486 -113.62 112.30 90.68
CA GLU A 486 -113.53 113.76 90.76
C GLU A 486 -114.83 114.39 91.27
N GLN A 487 -116.01 113.88 90.87
CA GLN A 487 -117.29 114.32 91.45
C GLN A 487 -117.35 114.06 92.97
N VAL A 488 -116.96 112.87 93.43
CA VAL A 488 -116.89 112.57 94.88
C VAL A 488 -115.95 113.50 95.61
N PHE A 489 -114.75 113.76 95.07
CA PHE A 489 -113.78 114.69 95.66
C PHE A 489 -114.35 116.11 95.81
N LYS A 490 -115.14 116.54 94.82
CA LYS A 490 -115.81 117.85 94.83
C LYS A 490 -116.89 117.92 95.90
N TYR A 491 -117.76 116.91 96.03
CA TYR A 491 -118.77 116.84 97.08
C TYR A 491 -118.18 116.75 98.49
N GLU A 492 -117.04 116.06 98.67
CA GLU A 492 -116.35 115.99 99.96
C GLU A 492 -115.75 117.35 100.36
N THR A 493 -115.29 118.14 99.38
CA THR A 493 -114.82 119.53 99.60
C THR A 493 -115.99 120.45 99.99
N ASP A 494 -117.08 120.41 99.22
CA ASP A 494 -118.36 121.11 99.47
C ASP A 494 -118.95 120.83 100.86
N LYS A 495 -118.69 119.63 101.40
CA LYS A 495 -119.10 119.20 102.75
C LYS A 495 -118.24 119.83 103.85
N VAL A 496 -116.92 119.88 103.68
CA VAL A 496 -116.01 120.49 104.67
C VAL A 496 -116.30 121.99 104.85
N GLU A 497 -116.61 122.70 103.77
CA GLU A 497 -117.01 124.12 103.85
C GLU A 497 -118.33 124.32 104.61
N ARG A 498 -119.31 123.42 104.41
CA ARG A 498 -120.58 123.43 105.16
C ARG A 498 -120.39 123.08 106.64
N GLU A 499 -119.48 122.17 106.99
CA GLU A 499 -119.11 121.94 108.39
C GLU A 499 -118.44 123.17 109.02
N GLY A 500 -117.73 123.98 108.24
CA GLY A 500 -117.16 125.26 108.67
C GLY A 500 -118.25 126.24 109.14
N THR A 501 -119.30 126.45 108.33
CA THR A 501 -120.39 127.39 108.67
C THR A 501 -121.25 126.89 109.84
N VAL A 502 -121.47 125.58 109.97
CA VAL A 502 -122.20 124.99 111.11
C VAL A 502 -121.48 125.27 112.44
N ARG A 503 -120.14 125.20 112.48
CA ARG A 503 -119.37 125.52 113.71
C ARG A 503 -119.49 126.98 114.13
N GLN A 504 -119.65 127.93 113.19
CA GLN A 504 -119.94 129.33 113.52
C GLN A 504 -121.34 129.49 114.15
N LEU A 505 -122.37 128.92 113.53
CA LEU A 505 -123.75 129.03 114.02
C LEU A 505 -123.96 128.35 115.40
N GLN A 506 -123.19 127.31 115.71
CA GLN A 506 -123.21 126.66 117.03
C GLN A 506 -122.68 127.56 118.16
N GLN A 507 -121.79 128.51 117.86
CA GLN A 507 -121.29 129.48 118.85
C GLN A 507 -122.38 130.48 119.25
N GLU A 508 -123.17 130.97 118.29
CA GLU A 508 -124.23 131.96 118.50
C GLU A 508 -125.43 131.39 119.28
N LEU A 509 -125.74 130.10 119.10
CA LEU A 509 -126.81 129.40 119.80
C LEU A 509 -126.59 129.33 121.32
N ALA A 510 -125.33 129.27 121.78
CA ALA A 510 -124.99 129.14 123.19
C ALA A 510 -125.36 130.38 124.02
N ASP A 511 -125.19 131.59 123.46
CA ASP A 511 -125.53 132.85 124.13
C ASP A 511 -127.04 133.12 124.18
N ALA A 512 -127.83 132.49 123.30
CA ALA A 512 -129.29 132.59 123.29
C ALA A 512 -129.93 131.75 124.41
N LEU A 513 -129.56 130.47 124.54
CA LEU A 513 -130.19 129.52 125.47
C LEU A 513 -130.12 129.96 126.94
N LYS A 514 -129.08 130.72 127.31
CA LYS A 514 -128.89 131.23 128.68
C LYS A 514 -129.99 132.24 129.12
N LYS A 515 -130.82 132.74 128.21
CA LYS A 515 -131.92 133.68 128.51
C LYS A 515 -133.29 133.01 128.73
N GLN A 516 -133.54 131.83 128.15
CA GLN A 516 -134.87 131.20 128.16
C GLN A 516 -135.20 130.46 129.47
N SER A 517 -134.19 129.95 130.17
CA SER A 517 -134.34 129.10 131.37
C SER A 517 -135.12 129.76 132.55
N MET A 518 -135.26 131.09 132.57
CA MET A 518 -135.91 131.82 133.67
C MET A 518 -137.44 131.91 133.59
N SER A 519 -138.07 131.61 132.44
CA SER A 519 -139.51 131.90 132.21
C SER A 519 -140.45 130.71 132.39
N GLU A 520 -140.01 129.48 132.11
CA GLU A 520 -140.93 128.35 131.85
C GLU A 520 -141.36 127.58 133.12
N ALA A 521 -140.66 127.75 134.25
CA ALA A 521 -140.99 127.10 135.53
C ALA A 521 -142.32 127.53 136.18
N SER A 522 -143.14 128.33 135.48
CA SER A 522 -144.36 128.98 135.99
C SER A 522 -145.67 128.31 135.57
N LEU A 523 -145.68 127.44 134.54
CA LEU A 523 -146.91 127.08 133.83
C LEU A 523 -147.50 125.68 134.12
N GLU A 524 -146.68 124.69 134.48
CA GLU A 524 -147.11 123.26 134.46
C GLU A 524 -147.88 122.79 135.70
N VAL A 525 -148.00 123.61 136.75
CA VAL A 525 -148.70 123.22 137.99
C VAL A 525 -150.23 123.13 137.79
N THR A 526 -150.79 123.91 136.87
CA THR A 526 -152.25 124.09 136.72
C THR A 526 -152.96 122.93 136.00
N THR A 527 -152.25 122.15 135.19
CA THR A 527 -152.84 121.18 134.25
C THR A 527 -153.12 119.78 134.82
N ARG A 528 -152.86 119.52 136.10
CA ARG A 528 -153.15 118.22 136.73
C ARG A 528 -154.61 118.02 137.16
N TYR A 529 -155.46 119.05 137.16
CA TYR A 529 -156.82 119.00 137.70
C TYR A 529 -157.93 118.75 136.66
N ARG A 530 -157.63 118.05 135.55
CA ARG A 530 -158.62 117.77 134.48
C ARG A 530 -158.53 116.36 133.83
N SER A 531 -157.67 115.48 134.34
CA SER A 531 -157.76 114.03 134.08
C SER A 531 -158.28 113.24 135.28
N ASP A 532 -158.74 113.95 136.32
CA ASP A 532 -159.67 113.45 137.36
C ASP A 532 -161.14 113.59 136.89
N LEU A 533 -161.33 113.51 135.57
CA LEU A 533 -162.54 113.22 134.79
C LEU A 533 -162.06 112.41 133.55
N GLU A 534 -161.05 111.54 133.70
CA GLU A 534 -161.10 110.28 134.49
C GLU A 534 -162.09 109.31 133.86
N GLU A 535 -161.61 108.09 133.60
CA GLU A 535 -162.26 107.06 132.81
C GLU A 535 -163.17 107.66 131.70
N ASP A 536 -162.69 108.58 130.86
CA ASP A 536 -161.50 108.39 129.99
C ASP A 536 -161.47 106.99 129.34
N LYS A 537 -162.60 106.28 129.31
CA LYS A 537 -162.67 104.83 129.07
C LYS A 537 -163.99 104.41 128.41
N LEU A 538 -164.01 103.92 127.18
CA LEU A 538 -162.91 103.94 126.21
C LEU A 538 -163.43 104.27 124.80
N ARG A 539 -163.33 105.56 124.46
CA ARG A 539 -162.72 106.05 123.22
C ARG A 539 -163.18 105.35 121.92
N LEU A 540 -164.36 105.79 121.44
CA LEU A 540 -164.70 105.79 120.02
C LEU A 540 -163.80 106.77 119.24
N GLN A 541 -164.08 106.94 117.93
CA GLN A 541 -163.49 107.93 117.00
C GLN A 541 -162.05 107.56 116.58
N LYS A 542 -161.80 106.98 115.40
CA LYS A 542 -162.55 106.95 114.11
C LYS A 542 -162.79 108.34 113.51
N GLU A 543 -161.84 108.80 112.70
CA GLU A 543 -162.07 109.58 111.45
C GLU A 543 -160.77 109.74 110.63
N LEU A 544 -160.90 110.36 109.44
CA LEU A 544 -159.87 111.09 108.64
C LEU A 544 -159.16 110.43 107.43
N GLU A 545 -159.92 110.36 106.35
CA GLU A 545 -159.62 110.19 104.91
C GLU A 545 -158.86 111.35 104.19
N LYS A 546 -157.98 111.09 103.16
CA LYS A 546 -157.93 111.70 101.77
C LYS A 546 -156.60 111.72 100.92
N THR A 547 -156.62 111.12 99.68
CA THR A 547 -155.94 111.47 98.35
C THR A 547 -154.39 111.20 98.06
N LYS A 548 -153.76 111.12 96.83
CA LYS A 548 -154.06 110.95 95.33
C LYS A 548 -152.79 110.78 94.38
N THR A 549 -152.96 110.24 93.13
CA THR A 549 -152.20 110.46 91.79
C THR A 549 -150.71 109.99 91.55
N LYS A 550 -150.06 109.84 90.34
CA LYS A 550 -150.32 109.62 88.84
C LYS A 550 -148.95 109.50 88.01
N VAL A 551 -148.94 109.14 86.69
CA VAL A 551 -147.91 109.40 85.56
C VAL A 551 -146.86 108.25 85.25
N HIS A 552 -146.25 107.90 84.05
CA HIS A 552 -146.14 108.36 82.61
C HIS A 552 -146.13 107.25 81.46
N ASN A 553 -145.29 107.31 80.38
CA ASN A 553 -145.39 106.57 79.05
C ASN A 553 -144.03 106.22 78.30
N THR A 554 -144.03 105.48 77.13
CA THR A 554 -142.84 104.86 76.40
C THR A 554 -142.99 104.54 74.85
N ALA A 555 -141.92 104.49 74.00
CA ALA A 555 -141.85 104.01 72.56
C ALA A 555 -140.38 103.94 71.95
N LEU A 556 -139.99 103.56 70.68
CA LEU A 556 -140.13 102.34 69.80
C LEU A 556 -139.18 102.33 68.51
N ASP A 557 -138.98 101.16 67.83
CA ASP A 557 -138.56 100.86 66.39
C ASP A 557 -137.14 101.20 65.80
N ASN A 558 -136.59 100.79 64.59
CA ASN A 558 -137.00 100.06 63.32
C ASN A 558 -135.84 99.21 62.61
N LYS A 559 -135.80 98.90 61.27
CA LYS A 559 -134.90 97.84 60.63
C LYS A 559 -134.69 97.78 59.05
N GLU A 560 -133.86 96.81 58.57
CA GLU A 560 -133.65 96.19 57.19
C GLU A 560 -132.59 96.81 56.20
N ARG A 561 -132.10 96.22 55.05
CA ARG A 561 -132.40 95.00 54.20
C ARG A 561 -131.12 94.38 53.50
N GLU A 562 -131.19 93.74 52.29
CA GLU A 562 -130.14 92.90 51.62
C GLU A 562 -130.29 92.74 50.06
N VAL A 563 -129.51 91.84 49.37
CA VAL A 563 -129.61 91.22 47.98
C VAL A 563 -128.44 91.50 46.95
N ARG A 564 -128.38 90.76 45.80
CA ARG A 564 -127.17 90.20 45.09
C ARG A 564 -127.29 89.99 43.54
N ALA A 565 -126.18 90.03 42.73
CA ALA A 565 -126.04 89.44 41.34
C ALA A 565 -124.59 89.43 40.73
N LEU A 566 -124.36 88.90 39.50
CA LEU A 566 -123.04 88.56 38.88
C LEU A 566 -122.84 88.96 37.37
N SER A 567 -121.57 89.01 36.92
CA SER A 567 -121.02 88.55 35.59
C SER A 567 -120.34 89.52 34.57
N GLN A 568 -119.00 89.39 34.47
CA GLN A 568 -118.19 89.06 33.26
C GLN A 568 -117.70 90.13 32.21
N LYS A 569 -116.38 90.04 31.89
CA LYS A 569 -115.60 90.54 30.70
C LYS A 569 -115.52 92.05 30.38
N LEU A 570 -114.30 92.64 30.47
CA LEU A 570 -113.40 92.93 29.32
C LEU A 570 -111.97 93.26 29.80
N GLN A 571 -111.12 93.86 28.94
CA GLN A 571 -109.67 94.10 29.09
C GLN A 571 -109.27 95.43 28.42
N ASP A 572 -108.33 96.20 29.03
CA ASP A 572 -107.29 97.08 28.43
C ASP A 572 -106.45 97.76 29.58
N LEU A 573 -105.11 97.94 29.60
CA LEU A 573 -104.08 98.61 28.75
C LEU A 573 -104.04 100.17 28.94
N LEU A 574 -102.91 100.94 29.07
CA LEU A 574 -101.44 100.68 29.12
C LEU A 574 -100.59 101.91 29.63
N LEU A 575 -99.40 101.67 30.26
CA LEU A 575 -98.19 102.56 30.41
C LEU A 575 -98.28 103.80 31.37
N ALA A 576 -97.19 104.45 31.87
CA ALA A 576 -95.76 104.52 31.46
C ALA A 576 -94.74 104.93 32.60
N SER A 577 -93.44 104.99 32.24
CA SER A 577 -92.27 105.63 32.95
C SER A 577 -91.60 104.88 34.14
N SER A 578 -90.30 105.04 34.47
CA SER A 578 -89.08 105.39 33.69
C SER A 578 -87.79 105.10 34.49
N GLY A 579 -86.59 105.05 33.85
CA GLY A 579 -85.29 105.21 34.53
C GLY A 579 -84.25 104.09 34.33
N THR A 580 -83.06 104.43 33.79
CA THR A 580 -81.90 103.53 33.60
C THR A 580 -80.57 104.28 33.76
N ASN A 581 -79.53 103.68 34.37
CA ASN A 581 -78.11 103.77 33.95
C ASN A 581 -77.13 103.20 35.01
N THR A 582 -76.33 102.17 34.66
CA THR A 582 -75.04 101.83 35.30
C THR A 582 -74.19 100.78 34.56
N THR A 583 -74.76 100.00 33.66
CA THR A 583 -74.21 98.70 33.19
C THR A 583 -73.34 98.72 31.93
N ILE A 584 -72.84 99.88 31.47
CA ILE A 584 -72.13 99.97 30.17
C ILE A 584 -70.59 99.83 30.29
N LYS A 585 -69.96 100.20 31.42
CA LYS A 585 -68.48 100.19 31.55
C LYS A 585 -67.82 98.84 31.85
N GLN A 586 -68.56 97.75 32.05
CA GLN A 586 -67.99 96.44 32.41
C GLN A 586 -67.87 95.45 31.23
N LEU A 587 -68.53 95.70 30.10
CA LEU A 587 -68.53 94.78 28.94
C LEU A 587 -67.36 95.01 27.97
N GLU A 588 -66.87 96.25 27.84
CA GLU A 588 -65.87 96.61 26.83
C GLU A 588 -64.49 95.96 27.07
N GLU A 589 -64.04 95.87 28.33
CA GLU A 589 -62.80 95.15 28.66
C GLU A 589 -62.89 93.64 28.39
N HIS A 590 -64.07 93.03 28.61
CA HIS A 590 -64.25 91.59 28.44
C HIS A 590 -64.06 91.20 26.97
N VAL A 591 -64.66 91.96 26.04
CA VAL A 591 -64.49 91.79 24.59
C VAL A 591 -63.02 91.94 24.17
N GLN A 592 -62.29 92.90 24.76
CA GLN A 592 -60.90 93.15 24.39
C GLN A 592 -59.90 92.13 24.96
N ARG A 593 -60.23 91.45 26.07
CA ARG A 593 -59.47 90.30 26.57
C ARG A 593 -59.68 89.05 25.71
N GLU A 594 -60.90 88.77 25.27
CA GLU A 594 -61.19 87.62 24.39
C GLU A 594 -60.57 87.78 22.99
N ARG A 595 -60.62 88.97 22.38
CA ARG A 595 -59.97 89.21 21.07
C ARG A 595 -58.46 88.93 21.06
N LYS A 596 -57.77 89.06 22.21
CA LYS A 596 -56.34 88.70 22.35
C LYS A 596 -56.12 87.19 22.49
N LYS A 597 -57.06 86.42 23.07
CA LYS A 597 -57.01 84.95 23.10
C LYS A 597 -57.25 84.35 21.71
N VAL A 598 -58.23 84.87 20.97
CA VAL A 598 -58.59 84.39 19.62
C VAL A 598 -57.41 84.49 18.65
N LYS A 599 -56.62 85.57 18.67
CA LYS A 599 -55.39 85.65 17.83
C LYS A 599 -54.39 84.52 18.12
N LYS A 600 -54.09 84.24 19.38
CA LYS A 600 -53.18 83.13 19.76
C LYS A 600 -53.73 81.75 19.35
N LEU A 601 -55.04 81.54 19.44
CA LEU A 601 -55.68 80.31 18.97
C LEU A 601 -55.59 80.13 17.44
N VAL A 602 -55.69 81.21 16.67
CA VAL A 602 -55.50 81.17 15.20
C VAL A 602 -54.05 80.86 14.82
N GLU A 603 -53.06 81.41 15.54
CA GLU A 603 -51.64 81.12 15.31
C GLU A 603 -51.27 79.68 15.69
N LEU A 604 -51.83 79.16 16.80
CA LEU A 604 -51.69 77.76 17.18
C LEU A 604 -52.38 76.80 16.18
N LYS A 605 -53.58 77.14 15.70
CA LYS A 605 -54.27 76.38 14.65
C LYS A 605 -53.39 76.27 13.40
N ARG A 606 -52.87 77.39 12.90
CA ARG A 606 -52.08 77.45 11.66
C ARG A 606 -50.74 76.69 11.76
N THR A 607 -50.14 76.62 12.94
CA THR A 607 -48.92 75.84 13.19
C THR A 607 -49.17 74.35 13.40
N VAL A 608 -50.36 73.95 13.87
CA VAL A 608 -50.81 72.54 13.87
C VAL A 608 -51.15 72.08 12.44
N GLU A 609 -51.83 72.90 11.66
CA GLU A 609 -52.15 72.60 10.24
C GLU A 609 -50.87 72.37 9.41
N LEU A 610 -49.87 73.24 9.53
CA LEU A 610 -48.58 73.07 8.84
C LEU A 610 -47.84 71.78 9.25
N ARG A 611 -47.93 71.39 10.54
CA ARG A 611 -47.35 70.12 11.02
C ARG A 611 -48.11 68.91 10.48
N LEU A 612 -49.43 69.00 10.34
CA LEU A 612 -50.26 67.93 9.77
C LEU A 612 -49.92 67.72 8.27
N GLU A 613 -49.77 68.79 7.49
CA GLU A 613 -49.32 68.70 6.10
C GLU A 613 -47.93 68.07 5.96
N GLN A 614 -46.97 68.45 6.83
CA GLN A 614 -45.64 67.85 6.86
C GLN A 614 -45.66 66.37 7.27
N ALA A 615 -46.56 65.98 8.18
CA ALA A 615 -46.76 64.58 8.56
C ALA A 615 -47.40 63.77 7.40
N MET A 616 -48.38 64.33 6.69
CA MET A 616 -49.00 63.71 5.53
C MET A 616 -48.01 63.50 4.38
N LYS A 617 -47.15 64.49 4.08
CA LYS A 617 -46.08 64.33 3.07
C LYS A 617 -45.11 63.21 3.43
N ARG A 618 -44.60 63.17 4.67
CA ARG A 618 -43.76 62.06 5.15
C ARG A 618 -44.45 60.70 5.08
N ASN A 619 -45.76 60.64 5.33
CA ASN A 619 -46.50 59.39 5.25
C ASN A 619 -46.62 58.89 3.78
N ILE A 620 -46.81 59.80 2.82
CA ILE A 620 -46.79 59.48 1.38
C ILE A 620 -45.39 58.97 0.96
N GLU A 621 -44.32 59.66 1.38
CA GLU A 621 -42.93 59.26 1.14
C GLU A 621 -42.62 57.85 1.70
N LEU A 622 -42.95 57.61 2.97
CA LEU A 622 -42.81 56.29 3.60
C LEU A 622 -43.66 55.21 2.90
N GLN A 623 -44.85 55.55 2.40
CA GLN A 623 -45.69 54.61 1.66
C GLN A 623 -45.11 54.30 0.26
N GLU A 624 -44.35 55.21 -0.35
CA GLU A 624 -43.54 54.89 -1.54
C GLU A 624 -42.36 53.98 -1.21
N ASP A 625 -41.59 54.27 -0.16
CA ASP A 625 -40.44 53.46 0.20
C ASP A 625 -40.86 52.04 0.62
N CYS A 626 -42.00 51.87 1.30
CA CYS A 626 -42.60 50.56 1.51
C CYS A 626 -42.93 49.83 0.19
N LYS A 627 -43.41 50.52 -0.84
CA LYS A 627 -43.65 49.95 -2.18
C LYS A 627 -42.33 49.60 -2.89
N ARG A 628 -41.25 50.38 -2.69
CA ARG A 628 -39.90 50.11 -3.24
C ARG A 628 -39.26 48.90 -2.56
N LEU A 629 -39.27 48.85 -1.23
CA LEU A 629 -38.78 47.72 -0.43
C LEU A 629 -39.55 46.43 -0.76
N LYS A 630 -40.88 46.47 -0.90
CA LYS A 630 -41.67 45.30 -1.31
C LYS A 630 -41.31 44.78 -2.71
N LYS A 631 -40.94 45.65 -3.65
CA LYS A 631 -40.41 45.25 -4.97
C LYS A 631 -39.02 44.61 -4.89
N LEU A 632 -38.15 45.08 -3.99
CA LEU A 632 -36.82 44.50 -3.75
C LEU A 632 -36.93 43.13 -3.07
N LEU A 633 -37.76 43.01 -2.02
CA LEU A 633 -38.05 41.74 -1.34
C LEU A 633 -38.58 40.68 -2.31
N ASN A 634 -39.54 41.03 -3.17
CA ASN A 634 -40.06 40.12 -4.20
C ASN A 634 -39.00 39.67 -5.22
N ARG A 635 -37.96 40.48 -5.49
CA ARG A 635 -36.81 40.08 -6.31
C ARG A 635 -35.87 39.14 -5.55
N ALA A 636 -35.64 39.37 -4.26
CA ALA A 636 -34.85 38.47 -3.42
C ALA A 636 -35.50 37.10 -3.26
N VAL A 637 -36.80 37.04 -2.93
CA VAL A 637 -37.58 35.80 -2.81
C VAL A 637 -37.58 35.00 -4.11
N LYS A 638 -37.71 35.65 -5.27
CA LYS A 638 -37.58 34.95 -6.57
C LYS A 638 -36.19 34.38 -6.82
N LYS A 639 -35.12 35.04 -6.37
CA LYS A 639 -33.76 34.50 -6.47
C LYS A 639 -33.53 33.31 -5.54
N LEU A 640 -34.05 33.37 -4.31
CA LEU A 640 -33.94 32.25 -3.35
C LEU A 640 -34.62 30.99 -3.89
N ARG A 641 -35.85 31.10 -4.43
CA ARG A 641 -36.52 29.97 -5.09
C ARG A 641 -35.69 29.36 -6.22
N MET A 642 -35.07 30.18 -7.07
CA MET A 642 -34.19 29.67 -8.13
C MET A 642 -32.91 28.95 -7.63
N TYR A 643 -32.55 29.07 -6.34
CA TYR A 643 -31.53 28.22 -5.71
C TYR A 643 -32.16 26.97 -5.08
N GLU A 644 -33.28 27.10 -4.37
CA GLU A 644 -34.06 25.98 -3.81
C GLU A 644 -34.49 24.96 -4.89
N ASP A 645 -34.95 25.44 -6.04
CA ASP A 645 -35.34 24.64 -7.22
C ASP A 645 -34.12 23.87 -7.81
N ARG A 646 -32.93 24.48 -7.81
CA ARG A 646 -31.69 23.84 -8.32
C ARG A 646 -31.06 22.86 -7.34
N GLU A 647 -31.16 23.16 -6.05
CA GLU A 647 -30.70 22.29 -4.97
C GLU A 647 -31.57 21.02 -4.91
N THR A 648 -32.89 21.15 -5.10
CA THR A 648 -33.80 20.00 -5.21
C THR A 648 -33.59 19.18 -6.49
N GLU A 649 -33.37 19.79 -7.67
CA GLU A 649 -32.98 19.05 -8.89
C GLU A 649 -31.69 18.24 -8.71
N SER A 650 -30.64 18.86 -8.14
CA SER A 650 -29.35 18.18 -7.93
C SER A 650 -29.41 17.09 -6.85
N HIS A 651 -30.21 17.29 -5.80
CA HIS A 651 -30.46 16.27 -4.77
C HIS A 651 -31.28 15.08 -5.32
N LEU A 652 -32.20 15.31 -6.27
CA LEU A 652 -32.94 14.24 -6.96
C LEU A 652 -32.02 13.40 -7.85
N ASN A 653 -31.11 14.02 -8.62
CA ASN A 653 -30.12 13.30 -9.41
C ASN A 653 -29.21 12.42 -8.54
N LEU A 654 -28.67 12.96 -7.45
CA LEU A 654 -27.86 12.20 -6.50
C LEU A 654 -28.63 11.02 -5.88
N GLN A 655 -29.92 11.19 -5.57
CA GLN A 655 -30.77 10.10 -5.08
C GLN A 655 -31.02 9.02 -6.15
N GLY A 656 -31.14 9.42 -7.42
CA GLY A 656 -31.21 8.51 -8.57
C GLY A 656 -29.93 7.70 -8.76
N GLU A 657 -28.77 8.36 -8.72
CA GLU A 657 -27.47 7.69 -8.77
C GLU A 657 -27.29 6.70 -7.61
N MET A 658 -27.65 7.08 -6.38
CA MET A 658 -27.55 6.18 -5.23
C MET A 658 -28.43 4.94 -5.40
N LYS A 659 -29.68 5.08 -5.87
CA LYS A 659 -30.54 3.94 -6.23
C LYS A 659 -29.91 3.04 -7.30
N ASN A 660 -29.32 3.63 -8.34
CA ASN A 660 -28.63 2.87 -9.38
C ASN A 660 -27.45 2.08 -8.81
N ARG A 661 -26.62 2.69 -7.96
CA ARG A 661 -25.49 2.02 -7.26
C ARG A 661 -25.97 0.90 -6.34
N TYR A 662 -27.06 1.07 -5.60
CA TYR A 662 -27.64 -0.03 -4.81
C TYR A 662 -28.15 -1.18 -5.70
N SER A 663 -28.75 -0.89 -6.86
CA SER A 663 -29.13 -1.94 -7.82
C SER A 663 -27.92 -2.66 -8.42
N GLU A 664 -26.80 -1.96 -8.62
CA GLU A 664 -25.53 -2.49 -9.12
C GLU A 664 -24.86 -3.41 -8.09
N VAL A 665 -24.79 -2.97 -6.83
CA VAL A 665 -24.30 -3.78 -5.71
C VAL A 665 -25.16 -5.04 -5.55
N GLY A 666 -26.49 -4.94 -5.70
CA GLY A 666 -27.37 -6.11 -5.74
C GLY A 666 -27.01 -7.08 -6.87
N ARG A 667 -26.86 -6.61 -8.12
CA ARG A 667 -26.43 -7.44 -9.26
C ARG A 667 -25.06 -8.11 -9.03
N LEU A 668 -24.13 -7.40 -8.40
CA LEU A 668 -22.80 -7.92 -8.07
C LEU A 668 -22.86 -8.96 -6.94
N GLN A 669 -23.70 -8.76 -5.92
CA GLN A 669 -23.94 -9.74 -4.86
C GLN A 669 -24.57 -11.02 -5.40
N THR A 670 -25.54 -10.93 -6.32
CA THR A 670 -26.09 -12.11 -7.01
C THR A 670 -25.01 -12.86 -7.78
N LYS A 671 -24.18 -12.16 -8.58
CA LYS A 671 -23.07 -12.78 -9.32
C LYS A 671 -22.01 -13.41 -8.41
N ILE A 672 -21.71 -12.81 -7.26
CA ILE A 672 -20.80 -13.40 -6.27
C ILE A 672 -21.41 -14.72 -5.74
N GLY A 673 -22.71 -14.75 -5.44
CA GLY A 673 -23.42 -15.97 -5.06
C GLY A 673 -23.40 -17.04 -6.15
N GLU A 674 -23.67 -16.68 -7.41
CA GLU A 674 -23.60 -17.57 -8.57
C GLU A 674 -22.20 -18.16 -8.75
N ILE A 675 -21.15 -17.34 -8.65
CA ILE A 675 -19.75 -17.78 -8.77
C ILE A 675 -19.33 -18.65 -7.59
N SER A 676 -19.74 -18.32 -6.36
CA SER A 676 -19.51 -19.18 -5.19
C SER A 676 -20.19 -20.54 -5.33
N GLN A 677 -21.42 -20.58 -5.86
CA GLN A 677 -22.15 -21.82 -6.10
C GLN A 677 -21.51 -22.65 -7.24
N GLN A 678 -21.05 -22.00 -8.31
CA GLN A 678 -20.27 -22.67 -9.36
C GLN A 678 -18.95 -23.24 -8.83
N LEU A 679 -18.24 -22.52 -7.97
CA LEU A 679 -17.01 -22.97 -7.32
C LEU A 679 -17.28 -24.18 -6.40
N GLU A 680 -18.37 -24.18 -5.64
CA GLU A 680 -18.75 -25.30 -4.79
C GLU A 680 -19.18 -26.54 -5.60
N LEU A 681 -19.85 -26.34 -6.74
CA LEU A 681 -20.22 -27.42 -7.67
C LEU A 681 -18.99 -28.02 -8.38
N GLU A 682 -18.07 -27.18 -8.87
CA GLU A 682 -16.82 -27.65 -9.47
C GLU A 682 -15.86 -28.26 -8.43
N SER A 683 -15.87 -27.80 -7.18
CA SER A 683 -15.16 -28.46 -6.07
C SER A 683 -15.70 -29.86 -5.78
N LYS A 684 -17.03 -30.02 -5.72
CA LYS A 684 -17.68 -31.35 -5.57
C LYS A 684 -17.38 -32.27 -6.76
N LYS A 685 -17.38 -31.72 -7.98
CA LYS A 685 -17.00 -32.42 -9.21
C LYS A 685 -15.52 -32.80 -9.24
N CYS A 686 -14.62 -31.97 -8.68
CA CYS A 686 -13.21 -32.30 -8.51
C CYS A 686 -13.03 -33.49 -7.55
N MET A 687 -13.64 -33.44 -6.35
CA MET A 687 -13.61 -34.55 -5.39
C MET A 687 -14.22 -35.85 -5.98
N GLN A 688 -15.29 -35.74 -6.78
CA GLN A 688 -15.89 -36.89 -7.45
C GLN A 688 -14.98 -37.47 -8.55
N LEU A 689 -14.30 -36.62 -9.32
CA LEU A 689 -13.31 -37.05 -10.32
C LEU A 689 -12.04 -37.62 -9.65
N GLU A 690 -11.62 -37.10 -8.50
CA GLU A 690 -10.51 -37.63 -7.70
C GLU A 690 -10.83 -39.03 -7.18
N ALA A 691 -12.04 -39.24 -6.64
CA ALA A 691 -12.53 -40.57 -6.26
C ALA A 691 -12.55 -41.53 -7.47
N GLN A 692 -13.13 -41.12 -8.60
CA GLN A 692 -13.13 -41.94 -9.82
C GLN A 692 -11.71 -42.24 -10.34
N ASN A 693 -10.76 -41.32 -10.20
CA ASN A 693 -9.35 -41.56 -10.54
C ASN A 693 -8.66 -42.51 -9.56
N GLN A 694 -9.08 -42.55 -8.29
CA GLN A 694 -8.63 -43.52 -7.31
C GLN A 694 -9.17 -44.92 -7.67
N ASP A 695 -10.48 -45.04 -7.88
CA ASP A 695 -11.17 -46.28 -8.29
C ASP A 695 -10.55 -46.87 -9.57
N LEU A 696 -10.37 -46.04 -10.62
CA LEU A 696 -9.77 -46.46 -11.88
C LEU A 696 -8.29 -46.89 -11.74
N ARG A 697 -7.55 -46.37 -10.76
CA ARG A 697 -6.18 -46.85 -10.46
C ARG A 697 -6.19 -48.23 -9.82
N GLU A 698 -7.17 -48.51 -8.97
CA GLU A 698 -7.36 -49.82 -8.33
C GLU A 698 -7.90 -50.85 -9.35
N GLU A 699 -8.80 -50.46 -10.25
CA GLU A 699 -9.19 -51.27 -11.42
C GLU A 699 -7.99 -51.55 -12.35
N LEU A 700 -7.17 -50.55 -12.70
CA LEU A 700 -5.98 -50.78 -13.52
C LEU A 700 -4.92 -51.66 -12.83
N SER A 701 -4.85 -51.62 -11.50
CA SER A 701 -3.98 -52.50 -10.70
C SER A 701 -4.48 -53.95 -10.71
N THR A 702 -5.78 -54.16 -10.47
CA THR A 702 -6.39 -55.50 -10.51
C THR A 702 -6.42 -56.08 -11.93
N MET A 703 -6.66 -55.26 -12.96
CA MET A 703 -6.57 -55.64 -14.37
C MET A 703 -5.15 -56.00 -14.80
N ARG A 704 -4.11 -55.34 -14.27
CA ARG A 704 -2.71 -55.77 -14.47
C ARG A 704 -2.47 -57.15 -13.86
N GLY A 705 -2.86 -57.35 -12.59
CA GLY A 705 -2.77 -58.65 -11.92
C GLY A 705 -3.60 -59.76 -12.57
N ASN A 706 -4.68 -59.41 -13.27
CA ASN A 706 -5.49 -60.35 -14.06
C ASN A 706 -4.89 -60.61 -15.44
N HIS A 707 -4.26 -59.61 -16.09
CA HIS A 707 -3.52 -59.80 -17.34
C HIS A 707 -2.32 -60.76 -17.15
N GLU A 708 -1.60 -60.66 -16.03
CA GLU A 708 -0.53 -61.60 -15.69
C GLU A 708 -1.01 -63.04 -15.45
N LYS A 709 -2.26 -63.23 -15.01
CA LYS A 709 -2.91 -64.56 -14.95
C LYS A 709 -3.33 -65.02 -16.34
N LEU A 710 -3.96 -64.14 -17.12
CA LEU A 710 -4.42 -64.43 -18.48
C LEU A 710 -3.27 -64.83 -19.40
N GLU A 711 -2.12 -64.17 -19.33
CA GLU A 711 -0.96 -64.50 -20.18
C GLU A 711 -0.37 -65.88 -19.82
N LYS A 712 -0.40 -66.27 -18.53
CA LYS A 712 -0.04 -67.63 -18.07
C LYS A 712 -1.03 -68.67 -18.61
N SER A 713 -2.34 -68.43 -18.49
CA SER A 713 -3.38 -69.31 -19.03
C SER A 713 -3.36 -69.37 -20.57
N LYS A 714 -2.99 -68.29 -21.25
CA LYS A 714 -2.84 -68.21 -22.72
C LYS A 714 -1.63 -69.00 -23.21
N CYS A 715 -0.56 -69.11 -22.42
CA CYS A 715 0.54 -70.05 -22.73
C CYS A 715 0.07 -71.51 -22.64
N GLN A 716 -0.70 -71.86 -21.61
CA GLN A 716 -1.29 -73.20 -21.45
C GLN A 716 -2.29 -73.52 -22.59
N LEU A 717 -3.20 -72.59 -22.90
CA LEU A 717 -4.17 -72.76 -23.99
C LEU A 717 -3.52 -72.81 -25.38
N LYS A 718 -2.35 -72.21 -25.60
CA LYS A 718 -1.59 -72.41 -26.86
C LYS A 718 -1.08 -73.84 -27.01
N GLU A 719 -0.67 -74.47 -25.91
CA GLU A 719 -0.25 -75.86 -25.87
C GLU A 719 -1.44 -76.80 -26.12
N GLU A 720 -2.60 -76.53 -25.50
CA GLU A 720 -3.85 -77.26 -25.78
C GLU A 720 -4.38 -77.03 -27.21
N VAL A 721 -4.27 -75.83 -27.77
CA VAL A 721 -4.69 -75.55 -29.17
C VAL A 721 -3.79 -76.26 -30.18
N ALA A 722 -2.50 -76.42 -29.93
CA ALA A 722 -1.64 -77.28 -30.74
C ALA A 722 -2.13 -78.75 -30.70
N ASN A 723 -2.44 -79.26 -29.50
CA ASN A 723 -2.98 -80.61 -29.31
C ASN A 723 -4.38 -80.82 -29.92
N LEU A 724 -5.21 -79.77 -30.01
CA LEU A 724 -6.54 -79.81 -30.62
C LEU A 724 -6.51 -79.59 -32.15
N GLY A 725 -5.51 -78.88 -32.69
CA GLY A 725 -5.31 -78.73 -34.13
C GLY A 725 -5.21 -80.09 -34.82
N HIS A 726 -4.38 -81.00 -34.27
CA HIS A 726 -4.25 -82.39 -34.70
C HIS A 726 -5.52 -83.26 -34.56
N ARG A 727 -6.61 -82.72 -33.99
CA ARG A 727 -7.90 -83.42 -33.80
C ARG A 727 -9.07 -82.80 -34.58
N LEU A 728 -8.89 -81.59 -35.11
CA LEU A 728 -9.86 -80.91 -35.98
C LEU A 728 -9.59 -81.13 -37.48
N GLU A 729 -8.38 -81.56 -37.82
CA GLU A 729 -7.96 -81.94 -39.18
C GLU A 729 -8.72 -83.17 -39.75
N THR A 730 -9.61 -83.81 -38.98
CA THR A 730 -10.08 -85.18 -39.27
C THR A 730 -11.42 -85.31 -40.03
N ASN A 731 -12.47 -84.48 -39.83
CA ASN A 731 -13.83 -84.79 -40.37
C ASN A 731 -14.79 -83.59 -40.61
N MET A 732 -15.49 -83.58 -41.77
CA MET A 732 -16.66 -82.74 -42.14
C MET A 732 -17.43 -83.39 -43.34
N VAL A 733 -18.69 -83.10 -43.75
CA VAL A 733 -19.96 -82.55 -43.18
C VAL A 733 -21.11 -82.87 -44.19
N ASP A 734 -22.36 -83.08 -43.75
CA ASP A 734 -23.59 -83.07 -44.58
C ASP A 734 -24.82 -82.57 -43.77
N HIS A 735 -25.77 -81.73 -44.19
CA HIS A 735 -25.96 -80.85 -45.38
C HIS A 735 -27.02 -81.22 -46.46
N SER A 736 -27.54 -82.44 -46.57
CA SER A 736 -28.50 -82.85 -47.64
C SER A 736 -29.93 -82.28 -47.55
N GLN A 737 -30.22 -81.41 -46.57
CA GLN A 737 -31.54 -80.79 -46.38
C GLN A 737 -31.94 -79.78 -47.48
N ILE A 738 -31.01 -79.35 -48.35
CA ILE A 738 -31.16 -78.20 -49.28
C ILE A 738 -32.42 -78.27 -50.15
N GLU A 739 -32.74 -79.45 -50.71
CA GLU A 739 -33.77 -79.58 -51.74
C GLU A 739 -35.21 -79.35 -51.21
N GLN A 740 -35.49 -79.66 -49.94
CA GLN A 740 -36.86 -79.61 -49.41
C GLN A 740 -37.36 -78.18 -49.22
N TYR A 741 -36.45 -77.22 -49.00
CA TYR A 741 -36.79 -75.80 -48.84
C TYR A 741 -37.44 -75.19 -50.10
N LYS A 742 -37.07 -75.66 -51.31
CA LYS A 742 -37.45 -75.05 -52.60
C LYS A 742 -38.95 -74.82 -52.83
N ARG A 743 -39.85 -75.59 -52.19
CA ARG A 743 -41.31 -75.37 -52.30
C ARG A 743 -41.92 -74.55 -51.16
N GLN A 744 -41.23 -74.40 -50.04
CA GLN A 744 -41.57 -73.39 -49.04
C GLN A 744 -41.23 -71.99 -49.57
N MET A 745 -40.18 -71.86 -50.41
CA MET A 745 -39.73 -70.60 -51.04
C MET A 745 -40.83 -69.78 -51.72
N GLU A 746 -41.87 -70.38 -52.30
CA GLU A 746 -42.87 -69.63 -53.09
C GLU A 746 -43.94 -68.93 -52.23
N ARG A 747 -44.45 -69.60 -51.19
CA ARG A 747 -45.27 -68.91 -50.17
C ARG A 747 -44.40 -67.98 -49.32
N ALA A 748 -43.19 -68.43 -49.00
CA ALA A 748 -42.20 -67.60 -48.35
C ALA A 748 -41.82 -66.37 -49.21
N THR A 749 -41.93 -66.35 -50.54
CA THR A 749 -41.59 -65.13 -51.33
C THR A 749 -42.68 -64.07 -51.32
N GLN A 750 -43.94 -64.44 -51.10
CA GLN A 750 -44.99 -63.45 -50.86
C GLN A 750 -44.91 -62.89 -49.44
N GLU A 751 -44.64 -63.74 -48.44
CA GLU A 751 -44.28 -63.27 -47.09
C GLU A 751 -42.98 -62.46 -47.07
N THR A 752 -41.95 -62.85 -47.82
CA THR A 752 -40.70 -62.08 -47.88
C THR A 752 -40.88 -60.77 -48.57
N ARG A 753 -41.87 -60.56 -49.45
CA ARG A 753 -42.18 -59.20 -49.96
C ARG A 753 -42.71 -58.27 -48.87
N GLN A 754 -43.60 -58.77 -48.01
CA GLN A 754 -44.09 -57.98 -46.86
C GLN A 754 -42.97 -57.78 -45.83
N LYS A 755 -42.29 -58.86 -45.45
CA LYS A 755 -41.11 -58.81 -44.57
C LYS A 755 -39.96 -58.00 -45.18
N LEU A 756 -39.84 -57.84 -46.50
CA LEU A 756 -38.87 -56.97 -47.17
C LEU A 756 -39.32 -55.50 -47.14
N GLN A 757 -40.62 -55.19 -47.12
CA GLN A 757 -41.08 -53.83 -46.82
C GLN A 757 -40.84 -53.47 -45.35
N GLU A 758 -41.13 -54.39 -44.42
CA GLU A 758 -40.81 -54.25 -43.00
C GLU A 758 -39.30 -54.15 -42.76
N VAL A 759 -38.48 -55.00 -43.41
CA VAL A 759 -37.02 -54.93 -43.37
C VAL A 759 -36.49 -53.68 -44.07
N ASN A 760 -37.09 -53.19 -45.16
CA ASN A 760 -36.68 -51.91 -45.76
C ASN A 760 -36.99 -50.72 -44.83
N LEU A 761 -38.13 -50.73 -44.14
CA LEU A 761 -38.46 -49.71 -43.14
C LEU A 761 -37.55 -49.82 -41.91
N PHE A 762 -37.23 -51.04 -41.48
CA PHE A 762 -36.26 -51.30 -40.42
C PHE A 762 -34.85 -50.88 -40.83
N LEU A 763 -34.40 -51.15 -42.06
CA LEU A 763 -33.10 -50.74 -42.60
C LEU A 763 -33.03 -49.22 -42.80
N GLN A 764 -34.12 -48.55 -43.19
CA GLN A 764 -34.18 -47.08 -43.22
C GLN A 764 -34.12 -46.50 -41.80
N THR A 765 -34.79 -47.13 -40.84
CA THR A 765 -34.72 -46.72 -39.42
C THR A 765 -33.33 -46.99 -38.84
N GLN A 766 -32.71 -48.12 -39.19
CA GLN A 766 -31.37 -48.52 -38.78
C GLN A 766 -30.31 -47.61 -39.42
N ALA A 767 -30.45 -47.23 -40.69
CA ALA A 767 -29.62 -46.21 -41.32
C ALA A 767 -29.77 -44.86 -40.61
N ALA A 768 -31.00 -44.37 -40.38
CA ALA A 768 -31.21 -43.13 -39.64
C ALA A 768 -30.73 -43.18 -38.17
N CYS A 769 -30.64 -44.37 -37.56
CA CYS A 769 -30.00 -44.60 -36.27
C CYS A 769 -28.46 -44.66 -36.37
N GLN A 770 -27.93 -45.23 -37.45
CA GLN A 770 -26.50 -45.30 -37.74
C GLN A 770 -25.94 -43.91 -38.07
N ASP A 771 -26.60 -43.12 -38.91
CA ASP A 771 -26.27 -41.72 -39.19
C ASP A 771 -26.20 -40.89 -37.90
N ARG A 772 -27.11 -41.15 -36.94
CA ARG A 772 -27.12 -40.52 -35.62
C ARG A 772 -25.99 -41.02 -34.71
N LEU A 773 -25.68 -42.31 -34.76
CA LEU A 773 -24.54 -42.88 -34.03
C LEU A 773 -23.23 -42.28 -34.53
N GLU A 774 -23.02 -42.27 -35.86
CA GLU A 774 -21.85 -41.67 -36.51
C GLU A 774 -21.76 -40.16 -36.25
N GLN A 775 -22.90 -39.44 -36.18
CA GLN A 775 -22.91 -38.03 -35.76
C GLN A 775 -22.49 -37.87 -34.29
N ILE A 776 -22.93 -38.76 -33.39
CA ILE A 776 -22.53 -38.76 -31.97
C ILE A 776 -21.04 -39.09 -31.86
N GLU A 777 -20.55 -40.15 -32.51
CA GLU A 777 -19.14 -40.55 -32.53
C GLU A 777 -18.25 -39.44 -33.12
N ALA A 778 -18.62 -38.85 -34.25
CA ALA A 778 -17.90 -37.72 -34.83
C ALA A 778 -17.86 -36.50 -33.87
N SER A 779 -18.97 -36.20 -33.18
CA SER A 779 -19.01 -35.12 -32.19
C SER A 779 -18.14 -35.42 -30.96
N HIS A 780 -18.11 -36.67 -30.52
CA HIS A 780 -17.29 -37.13 -29.40
C HIS A 780 -15.81 -37.13 -29.77
N HIS A 781 -15.44 -37.65 -30.95
CA HIS A 781 -14.07 -37.58 -31.47
C HIS A 781 -13.60 -36.15 -31.71
N ALA A 782 -14.45 -35.25 -32.20
CA ALA A 782 -14.12 -33.83 -32.34
C ALA A 782 -13.92 -33.16 -30.96
N SER A 783 -14.79 -33.45 -29.99
CA SER A 783 -14.68 -32.96 -28.60
C SER A 783 -13.38 -33.44 -27.95
N LEU A 784 -13.11 -34.76 -27.98
CA LEU A 784 -11.89 -35.37 -27.46
C LEU A 784 -10.63 -34.82 -28.16
N THR A 785 -10.66 -34.65 -29.48
CA THR A 785 -9.56 -34.06 -30.25
C THR A 785 -9.29 -32.62 -29.80
N ASN A 786 -10.33 -31.83 -29.52
CA ASN A 786 -10.17 -30.46 -29.02
C ASN A 786 -9.67 -30.45 -27.57
N GLN A 787 -10.20 -31.32 -26.70
CA GLN A 787 -9.72 -31.48 -25.32
C GLN A 787 -8.24 -31.87 -25.27
N LEU A 788 -7.81 -32.80 -26.12
CA LEU A 788 -6.40 -33.19 -26.26
C LEU A 788 -5.54 -32.04 -26.79
N LYS A 789 -6.01 -31.26 -27.78
CA LYS A 789 -5.31 -30.05 -28.27
C LYS A 789 -5.13 -28.98 -27.19
N TYR A 790 -6.16 -28.74 -26.37
CA TYR A 790 -6.02 -27.83 -25.22
C TYR A 790 -5.02 -28.40 -24.21
N ARG A 791 -5.12 -29.68 -23.85
CA ARG A 791 -4.20 -30.30 -22.89
C ARG A 791 -2.75 -30.32 -23.39
N ILE A 792 -2.51 -30.51 -24.69
CA ILE A 792 -1.18 -30.38 -25.30
C ILE A 792 -0.67 -28.94 -25.14
N ARG A 793 -1.48 -27.93 -25.48
CA ARG A 793 -1.11 -26.51 -25.32
C ARG A 793 -0.81 -26.13 -23.87
N ASP A 794 -1.57 -26.65 -22.92
CA ASP A 794 -1.33 -26.41 -21.49
C ASP A 794 0.02 -27.01 -21.07
N LEU A 795 0.32 -28.24 -21.51
CA LEU A 795 1.59 -28.92 -21.23
C LEU A 795 2.78 -28.25 -21.94
N GLU A 796 2.61 -27.74 -23.16
CA GLU A 796 3.61 -26.92 -23.86
C GLU A 796 3.90 -25.63 -23.07
N CYS A 797 2.85 -24.95 -22.57
CA CYS A 797 2.99 -23.76 -21.75
C CYS A 797 3.71 -24.03 -20.41
N GLU A 798 3.39 -25.12 -19.72
CA GLU A 798 4.13 -25.52 -18.50
C GLU A 798 5.58 -25.92 -18.80
N LEU A 799 5.84 -26.61 -19.92
CA LEU A 799 7.20 -26.95 -20.34
C LEU A 799 8.05 -25.70 -20.64
N ASP A 800 7.47 -24.66 -21.24
CA ASP A 800 8.18 -23.40 -21.50
C ASP A 800 8.37 -22.55 -20.22
N LYS A 801 7.44 -22.59 -19.24
CA LYS A 801 7.68 -22.03 -17.90
C LYS A 801 8.83 -22.74 -17.19
N ILE A 802 8.89 -24.07 -17.26
CA ILE A 802 9.98 -24.88 -16.69
C ILE A 802 11.31 -24.57 -17.39
N ARG A 803 11.33 -24.46 -18.73
CA ARG A 803 12.52 -24.07 -19.50
C ARG A 803 13.02 -22.68 -19.13
N ASN A 804 12.13 -21.70 -18.96
CA ASN A 804 12.51 -20.33 -18.62
C ASN A 804 13.07 -20.25 -17.19
N THR A 805 12.35 -20.79 -16.20
CA THR A 805 12.86 -20.86 -14.82
C THR A 805 14.16 -21.67 -14.70
N GLN A 806 14.38 -22.69 -15.55
CA GLN A 806 15.65 -23.39 -15.65
C GLN A 806 16.77 -22.51 -16.23
N ARG A 807 16.51 -21.73 -17.30
CA ARG A 807 17.46 -20.75 -17.84
C ARG A 807 17.81 -19.68 -16.80
N ASP A 808 16.82 -19.15 -16.09
CA ASP A 808 17.02 -18.14 -15.05
C ASP A 808 17.89 -18.70 -13.91
N SER A 809 17.65 -19.94 -13.49
CA SER A 809 18.49 -20.63 -12.50
C SER A 809 19.92 -20.89 -12.98
N ILE A 810 20.12 -21.19 -14.26
CA ILE A 810 21.45 -21.34 -14.87
C ILE A 810 22.17 -19.99 -14.90
N PHE A 811 21.52 -18.93 -15.38
CA PHE A 811 22.08 -17.58 -15.45
C PHE A 811 22.45 -17.03 -14.07
N GLN A 812 21.62 -17.27 -13.05
CA GLN A 812 21.95 -16.94 -11.65
C GLN A 812 23.19 -17.69 -11.17
N LYS A 813 23.29 -19.00 -11.42
CA LYS A 813 24.48 -19.80 -11.07
C LYS A 813 25.74 -19.29 -11.75
N GLU A 814 25.69 -19.05 -13.06
CA GLU A 814 26.80 -18.50 -13.84
C GLU A 814 27.23 -17.12 -13.33
N SER A 815 26.29 -16.24 -12.99
CA SER A 815 26.60 -14.93 -12.37
C SER A 815 27.30 -15.09 -11.02
N THR A 816 26.80 -15.96 -10.13
CA THR A 816 27.44 -16.21 -8.82
C THR A 816 28.82 -16.87 -8.96
N GLN A 817 29.00 -17.77 -9.94
CA GLN A 817 30.31 -18.37 -10.21
C GLN A 817 31.32 -17.33 -10.70
N ALA A 818 30.90 -16.43 -11.60
CA ALA A 818 31.75 -15.35 -12.09
C ALA A 818 32.15 -14.35 -10.99
N GLU A 819 31.29 -14.15 -9.97
CA GLU A 819 31.65 -13.39 -8.77
C GLU A 819 32.64 -14.13 -7.88
N VAL A 820 32.44 -15.44 -7.67
CA VAL A 820 33.37 -16.29 -6.91
C VAL A 820 34.77 -16.32 -7.55
N GLU A 821 34.89 -16.42 -8.88
CA GLU A 821 36.20 -16.32 -9.55
C GLU A 821 36.82 -14.93 -9.37
N ARG A 822 36.07 -13.83 -9.55
CA ARG A 822 36.57 -12.46 -9.27
C ARG A 822 37.07 -12.31 -7.82
N TYR A 823 36.39 -12.88 -6.84
CA TYR A 823 36.84 -12.87 -5.44
C TYR A 823 38.11 -13.71 -5.22
N LYS A 824 38.25 -14.86 -5.89
CA LYS A 824 39.49 -15.66 -5.86
C LYS A 824 40.67 -14.91 -6.47
N GLU A 825 40.49 -14.24 -7.60
CA GLU A 825 41.52 -13.42 -8.25
C GLU A 825 41.99 -12.28 -7.33
N LEU A 826 41.05 -11.51 -6.78
CA LEU A 826 41.35 -10.42 -5.83
C LEU A 826 42.08 -10.93 -4.58
N TYR A 827 41.70 -12.10 -4.05
CA TYR A 827 42.41 -12.72 -2.92
C TYR A 827 43.83 -13.16 -3.29
N GLN A 828 44.04 -13.71 -4.48
CA GLN A 828 45.39 -14.05 -4.96
C GLN A 828 46.28 -12.81 -5.12
N GLU A 829 45.75 -11.70 -5.65
CA GLU A 829 46.47 -10.43 -5.70
C GLU A 829 46.75 -9.85 -4.31
N GLU A 830 45.80 -9.94 -3.37
CA GLU A 830 46.06 -9.52 -1.99
C GLU A 830 47.20 -10.33 -1.35
N VAL A 831 47.24 -11.65 -1.56
CA VAL A 831 48.33 -12.53 -1.08
C VAL A 831 49.66 -12.20 -1.75
N LYS A 832 49.70 -11.90 -3.06
CA LYS A 832 50.90 -11.43 -3.76
C LYS A 832 51.39 -10.09 -3.17
N MET A 833 50.48 -9.15 -2.94
CA MET A 833 50.80 -7.83 -2.37
C MET A 833 51.29 -7.92 -0.92
N ARG A 834 50.62 -8.69 -0.06
CA ARG A 834 51.05 -8.98 1.33
C ARG A 834 52.47 -9.59 1.35
N ARG A 835 52.76 -10.57 0.46
CA ARG A 835 54.10 -11.15 0.32
C ARG A 835 55.14 -10.10 -0.12
N SER A 836 54.80 -9.25 -1.09
CA SER A 836 55.70 -8.16 -1.52
C SER A 836 56.00 -7.15 -0.41
N LEU A 837 55.04 -6.92 0.50
CA LEU A 837 55.19 -6.02 1.64
C LEU A 837 56.05 -6.65 2.74
N ALA A 838 55.85 -7.94 3.05
CA ALA A 838 56.69 -8.69 3.97
C ALA A 838 58.16 -8.65 3.53
N ASN A 839 58.46 -8.95 2.26
CA ASN A 839 59.81 -8.91 1.71
C ASN A 839 60.43 -7.50 1.70
N LYS A 840 59.63 -6.42 1.73
CA LYS A 840 60.12 -5.03 1.89
C LYS A 840 60.43 -4.71 3.35
N LEU A 841 59.61 -5.20 4.28
CA LEU A 841 59.76 -5.00 5.73
C LEU A 841 60.95 -5.82 6.28
N GLU A 842 61.17 -7.03 5.78
CA GLU A 842 62.34 -7.86 6.05
C GLU A 842 63.64 -7.10 5.71
N ARG A 843 63.76 -6.61 4.47
CA ARG A 843 64.91 -5.78 4.03
C ARG A 843 65.09 -4.47 4.79
N ALA A 844 64.02 -3.92 5.35
CA ALA A 844 64.10 -2.74 6.21
C ALA A 844 64.64 -3.12 7.59
N ASN A 845 64.24 -4.27 8.13
CA ASN A 845 64.75 -4.82 9.39
C ASN A 845 66.22 -5.25 9.27
N GLU A 846 66.64 -5.84 8.14
CA GLU A 846 68.04 -6.16 7.84
C GLU A 846 68.92 -4.90 7.93
N LYS A 847 68.56 -3.85 7.17
CA LYS A 847 69.27 -2.56 7.19
C LYS A 847 69.26 -1.89 8.57
N LEU A 848 68.18 -2.05 9.33
CA LEU A 848 68.08 -1.55 10.70
C LEU A 848 68.95 -2.37 11.67
N ALA A 849 69.12 -3.68 11.44
CA ALA A 849 70.08 -4.51 12.18
C ALA A 849 71.53 -4.14 11.85
N GLU A 850 71.86 -3.88 10.58
CA GLU A 850 73.17 -3.36 10.14
C GLU A 850 73.47 -1.98 10.78
N ALA A 851 72.51 -1.07 10.76
CA ALA A 851 72.61 0.24 11.41
C ALA A 851 72.81 0.12 12.93
N ASN A 852 72.08 -0.79 13.59
CA ASN A 852 72.28 -1.07 15.01
C ASN A 852 73.64 -1.72 15.31
N ALA A 853 74.12 -2.62 14.45
CA ALA A 853 75.43 -3.25 14.59
C ALA A 853 76.57 -2.22 14.45
N THR A 854 76.50 -1.32 13.46
CA THR A 854 77.48 -0.24 13.28
C THR A 854 77.43 0.78 14.42
N ILE A 855 76.25 1.17 14.90
CA ILE A 855 76.08 2.00 16.11
C ILE A 855 76.66 1.30 17.35
N PHE A 856 76.52 -0.02 17.49
CA PHE A 856 77.09 -0.78 18.59
C PHE A 856 78.62 -0.86 18.52
N GLN A 857 79.18 -1.04 17.31
CA GLN A 857 80.63 -0.97 17.07
C GLN A 857 81.20 0.41 17.39
N GLU A 858 80.56 1.50 16.95
CA GLU A 858 80.97 2.86 17.29
C GLU A 858 80.83 3.17 18.79
N ARG A 859 79.78 2.68 19.46
CA ARG A 859 79.66 2.74 20.93
C ARG A 859 80.80 1.98 21.62
N ARG A 860 81.21 0.82 21.11
CA ARG A 860 82.36 0.04 21.62
C ARG A 860 83.69 0.79 21.39
N ARG A 861 83.86 1.41 20.22
CA ARG A 861 85.02 2.24 19.87
C ARG A 861 85.13 3.47 20.77
N ARG A 862 84.04 4.22 20.97
CA ARG A 862 83.99 5.37 21.90
C ARG A 862 84.28 4.96 23.35
N LYS A 863 83.74 3.84 23.82
CA LYS A 863 84.11 3.27 25.14
C LYS A 863 85.60 2.93 25.24
N SER A 864 86.19 2.38 24.17
CA SER A 864 87.65 2.10 24.11
C SER A 864 88.49 3.37 24.17
N LEU A 865 88.08 4.45 23.49
CA LEU A 865 88.76 5.75 23.52
C LEU A 865 88.67 6.39 24.92
N ILE A 866 87.50 6.31 25.57
CA ILE A 866 87.33 6.82 26.95
C ILE A 866 88.21 6.01 27.92
N ALA A 867 88.23 4.67 27.81
CA ALA A 867 89.10 3.82 28.63
C ALA A 867 90.59 4.17 28.44
N SER A 868 91.03 4.38 27.20
CA SER A 868 92.39 4.84 26.87
C SER A 868 92.74 6.17 27.57
N SER A 869 91.81 7.13 27.55
CA SER A 869 92.00 8.45 28.19
C SER A 869 92.04 8.42 29.72
N ILE A 870 91.55 7.35 30.36
CA ILE A 870 91.54 7.19 31.82
C ILE A 870 92.77 6.41 32.33
N VAL A 871 93.37 5.56 31.50
CA VAL A 871 94.54 4.74 31.86
C VAL A 871 95.87 5.51 31.74
N SER A 872 95.90 6.60 30.96
CA SER A 872 97.12 7.39 30.70
C SER A 872 97.22 8.62 31.62
N GLY A 873 97.61 8.41 32.88
CA GLY A 873 97.66 9.47 33.89
C GLY A 873 98.80 10.49 33.71
N GLY A 874 98.49 11.79 33.77
CA GLY A 874 99.46 12.88 33.80
C GLY A 874 98.84 14.20 34.24
N LEU A 875 99.27 14.74 35.39
CA LEU A 875 98.79 16.02 35.95
C LEU A 875 99.85 17.11 35.78
N THR A 876 99.57 18.11 34.94
CA THR A 876 100.18 19.46 34.98
C THR A 876 99.09 20.50 34.72
N ALA A 877 99.22 21.71 35.29
CA ALA A 877 98.06 22.54 35.59
C ALA A 877 98.07 23.97 35.01
N SER A 878 96.94 24.33 34.40
CA SER A 878 96.40 25.70 34.28
C SER A 878 97.17 26.71 33.40
N PRO A 879 96.54 27.81 32.93
CA PRO A 879 96.10 28.90 33.81
C PRO A 879 94.58 29.15 33.88
N VAL A 880 94.14 29.72 35.01
CA VAL A 880 92.77 30.20 35.26
C VAL A 880 92.61 31.64 34.76
N LEU A 881 91.46 31.96 34.18
CA LEU A 881 90.88 33.30 34.26
C LEU A 881 89.47 33.22 34.88
N TYR A 882 89.10 34.28 35.61
CA TYR A 882 87.93 34.34 36.49
C TYR A 882 86.61 34.55 35.74
N SER A 883 85.60 33.72 36.04
CA SER A 883 84.25 34.11 36.51
C SER A 883 83.45 32.81 36.77
N THR A 884 82.99 32.48 37.98
CA THR A 884 82.04 33.17 38.88
C THR A 884 80.58 32.89 38.51
N GLU A 885 79.81 32.47 39.53
CA GLU A 885 78.34 32.35 39.61
C GLU A 885 77.60 31.33 38.73
N VAL A 886 77.52 30.11 39.29
CA VAL A 886 76.23 29.41 39.36
C VAL A 886 75.32 30.16 40.33
N ARG A 887 74.27 30.86 39.86
CA ARG A 887 73.10 31.18 40.71
C ARG A 887 71.80 31.46 39.96
N HIS A 888 70.71 31.33 40.73
CA HIS A 888 69.31 31.35 40.29
C HIS A 888 68.85 32.67 39.64
N LEU A 889 67.93 32.55 38.66
CA LEU A 889 66.58 33.14 38.60
C LEU A 889 65.92 32.71 37.25
N GLY A 890 64.61 32.70 37.06
CA GLY A 890 63.55 33.00 38.04
C GLY A 890 62.23 33.54 37.44
N ASN A 891 61.54 32.75 36.61
CA ASN A 891 60.14 32.95 36.14
C ASN A 891 59.82 34.17 35.24
N ASN A 892 58.60 34.12 34.66
CA ASN A 892 57.84 35.21 33.99
C ASN A 892 58.32 35.60 32.57
N LEU A 893 57.49 35.74 31.52
CA LEU A 893 56.07 35.44 31.27
C LEU A 893 55.98 34.65 29.93
N ALA A 894 55.21 33.57 29.76
CA ALA A 894 53.77 33.34 29.95
C ALA A 894 52.87 33.93 28.84
N LEU A 895 52.29 33.05 28.01
CA LEU A 895 50.96 33.22 27.39
C LEU A 895 50.38 31.85 26.96
N ASN A 896 49.42 31.35 27.76
CA ASN A 896 48.19 30.62 27.39
C ASN A 896 48.20 29.50 26.30
N ARG A 897 47.60 28.31 26.49
CA ARG A 897 46.47 27.93 27.36
C ARG A 897 46.50 26.44 27.81
N SER A 898 46.05 26.19 29.05
CA SER A 898 45.14 25.11 29.55
C SER A 898 44.69 23.97 28.62
N GLN A 899 44.40 22.73 29.04
CA GLN A 899 44.30 21.99 30.34
C GLN A 899 44.23 20.47 29.94
N SER A 900 44.79 19.43 30.57
CA SER A 900 45.01 18.98 31.97
C SER A 900 43.98 17.92 32.45
N LEU A 901 44.45 16.91 33.20
CA LEU A 901 43.69 15.80 33.83
C LEU A 901 43.16 14.74 32.84
N GLY A 902 43.05 13.45 33.21
CA GLY A 902 43.48 12.78 34.43
C GLY A 902 42.96 11.33 34.44
N GLY A 903 43.70 10.37 35.03
CA GLY A 903 43.26 8.99 35.17
C GLY A 903 42.91 8.63 36.62
N THR A 904 42.12 7.57 36.83
CA THR A 904 42.16 6.64 37.99
C THR A 904 41.19 5.47 37.77
N PHE A 905 41.47 4.34 38.42
CA PHE A 905 40.64 3.13 38.50
C PHE A 905 39.24 3.38 39.06
N LEU A 906 38.25 2.55 38.68
CA LEU A 906 37.68 1.56 39.61
C LEU A 906 36.74 0.58 38.88
N SER A 907 36.53 -0.58 39.52
CA SER A 907 35.84 -1.75 38.95
C SER A 907 34.59 -2.12 39.76
N THR A 908 33.50 -2.46 39.08
CA THR A 908 32.40 -3.23 39.70
C THR A 908 31.80 -4.21 38.70
N THR A 909 31.59 -5.45 39.14
CA THR A 909 30.84 -6.51 38.46
C THR A 909 29.33 -6.23 38.48
N GLY A 910 28.58 -6.52 37.42
CA GLY A 910 27.11 -6.41 37.48
C GLY A 910 26.33 -6.88 36.25
N SER A 911 25.72 -8.06 36.37
CA SER A 911 24.62 -8.61 35.55
C SER A 911 24.83 -8.83 34.04
N ALA A 912 24.16 -9.88 33.53
CA ALA A 912 23.92 -10.11 32.11
C ALA A 912 22.59 -9.45 31.65
N VAL A 913 22.21 -9.78 30.40
CA VAL A 913 20.91 -9.56 29.71
C VAL A 913 20.82 -8.31 28.81
N SER A 914 20.32 -8.57 27.58
CA SER A 914 19.86 -7.62 26.54
C SER A 914 20.88 -6.80 25.73
N SER A 915 21.35 -7.37 24.62
CA SER A 915 22.02 -6.62 23.54
C SER A 915 21.73 -7.12 22.10
N ARG A 916 20.66 -7.91 21.88
CA ARG A 916 20.24 -8.34 20.53
C ARG A 916 19.36 -7.28 19.83
N LYS A 917 19.97 -6.17 19.39
CA LYS A 917 19.38 -5.21 18.41
C LYS A 917 20.43 -4.25 17.82
N ARG A 918 21.14 -4.70 16.77
CA ARG A 918 21.76 -3.94 15.64
C ARG A 918 22.84 -4.75 14.90
N VAL A 919 22.46 -5.69 14.03
CA VAL A 919 23.31 -6.18 12.90
C VAL A 919 22.42 -6.60 11.71
N GLU A 920 21.53 -5.71 11.24
CA GLU A 920 20.73 -5.93 10.02
C GLU A 920 20.71 -4.64 9.20
N ALA A 921 21.80 -4.37 8.47
CA ALA A 921 21.95 -3.20 7.59
C ALA A 921 23.05 -3.38 6.52
N PHE A 922 23.36 -4.62 6.09
CA PHE A 922 24.46 -4.86 5.14
C PHE A 922 24.31 -6.06 4.17
N VAL A 923 23.08 -6.48 3.85
CA VAL A 923 22.79 -7.32 2.67
C VAL A 923 21.56 -6.77 1.96
N ALA A 924 21.76 -5.83 1.04
CA ALA A 924 20.71 -5.23 0.21
C ALA A 924 21.31 -4.48 -1.01
N LYS A 925 22.08 -5.18 -1.84
CA LYS A 925 22.44 -4.78 -3.20
C LYS A 925 22.95 -5.94 -4.01
#